data_AF-A0A7X5E6P3-F1
#
_entry.id   AF-A0A7X5E6P3-F1
#
_cell.length_a   1.000
_cell.length_b   1.000
_cell.length_c   1.000
_cell.angle_alpha   90.00
_cell.angle_beta   90.00
_cell.angle_gamma   90.00
#
_symmetry.space_group_name_H-M   'P 1'
#
loop_
_entity.id
_entity.type
_entity.pdbx_description
1 polymer ?
#
loop_
_entity_poly.entity_id
_entity_poly.type
_entity_poly.pdbx_seq_one_letter_code
_entity_poly.pdbx_strand_id
1 'polypeptide(L)'
;MFSQEFKKYAEEKYNARLYLFGDLNKEITKKMQELSECKKERALLMKFLYGTMPLRDAGEYDFSVFLTYVDHALKLRKEMPWCQELPEDLFLHYVLYYRINTENINPCRTFFYQQLKDRIFGKTMEEAVLEINYWCAEQASYAASDERTLSPMGVYFSGTGRCGEESTFTVSALRSVGIPARQVYAPWWAHCDDNHAWVETYINGNWQFLGACEPEEVLNKGWFLGAASRALLISSRTFFDYWMPESKNMLQTDYIGKEGNVYYYNSTTLYAKTRRLHIQVVNKDGIPQDNAEVILQVMNMAEYKKLAKLTTNEDGLASITIGFGDIRIQAYKNGWMGEINFSVKEQDRICIQLIWNTTPYFQKITDNHASYDSKYQETINAPTDSNKNKVVLSKTQQENGRKKRKEAAEKRAKKIIHYFDEEKASKFPEEKEIFETSKGNFHEIFQFLSADSNPDRKNILHSLSKKDYKDVTALVLEAFLNNPYINNENLSHIGKNIYIDYILCPRIYNEELSPYPPFIHSYFSEKQLEAFRKNPFSVWDYIEKNIEDIPGETYGMIYSTPIGCLKIKKGNLISKKILFTAILRSIGIPARLCPENMELEVYIEEIQGKPSWKKKISKKKGTLLLSVQEGSKWIYHQTWTIGKFHGIQLETLNYDGIFFENNKLSLELEEGNYQIITTNRVPNGNQHALFYRFTIKEDAKKQLFLSMSETKTEDLLCNHKLPDFEITTLTGNAHQLSEEMNDENNILAFLEVGQEPTEHVLNEMLSQKDILKNISAKILFILREIEDIENTTLKAVLKEFPNIHVFFDKDFNNREPIARSMYVDPEKLPLLVASKEGMTGIYGCSGYNVGSVNLICKIISL
;
A
#
# COMPACT_ATOMS: atom_id res chain seq x y z
N MET A 1 -8.42 9.22 36.60
CA MET A 1 -8.94 8.73 35.30
C MET A 1 -8.68 7.25 35.07
N PHE A 2 -7.48 6.72 35.34
CA PHE A 2 -7.10 5.37 34.93
C PHE A 2 -7.13 4.31 36.05
N SER A 3 -7.44 3.07 35.67
CA SER A 3 -7.47 1.88 36.52
C SER A 3 -6.10 1.53 37.09
N GLN A 4 -6.07 0.75 38.17
CA GLN A 4 -4.80 0.25 38.72
C GLN A 4 -4.15 -0.80 37.81
N GLU A 5 -4.96 -1.57 37.09
CA GLU A 5 -4.50 -2.56 36.12
C GLU A 5 -3.73 -1.89 34.98
N PHE A 6 -4.29 -0.83 34.38
CA PHE A 6 -3.58 -0.06 33.35
C PHE A 6 -2.29 0.57 33.87
N LYS A 7 -2.31 1.14 35.08
CA LYS A 7 -1.10 1.73 35.69
C LYS A 7 0.02 0.71 35.82
N LYS A 8 -0.32 -0.48 36.30
CA LYS A 8 0.63 -1.60 36.42
C LYS A 8 1.14 -2.02 35.04
N TYR A 9 0.24 -2.22 34.08
CA TYR A 9 0.59 -2.59 32.71
C TYR A 9 1.57 -1.58 32.06
N ALA A 10 1.29 -0.28 32.16
CA ALA A 10 2.12 0.77 31.59
C ALA A 10 3.52 0.80 32.22
N GLU A 11 3.60 0.66 33.55
CA GLU A 11 4.87 0.65 34.28
C GLU A 11 5.70 -0.61 33.95
N GLU A 12 5.08 -1.79 33.89
CA GLU A 12 5.73 -3.05 33.54
C GLU A 12 6.28 -3.03 32.11
N LYS A 13 5.45 -2.63 31.13
CA LYS A 13 5.88 -2.54 29.73
C LYS A 13 6.99 -1.51 29.53
N TYR A 14 6.91 -0.35 30.18
CA TYR A 14 7.96 0.67 30.10
C TYR A 14 9.29 0.16 30.67
N ASN A 15 9.26 -0.37 31.89
CA ASN A 15 10.48 -0.85 32.56
C ASN A 15 11.12 -2.03 31.81
N ALA A 16 10.31 -2.92 31.22
CA ALA A 16 10.79 -4.02 30.39
C ALA A 16 11.52 -3.55 29.13
N ARG A 17 11.25 -2.34 28.62
CA ARG A 17 11.82 -1.83 27.35
C ARG A 17 12.95 -0.83 27.52
N LEU A 18 13.30 -0.38 28.73
CA LEU A 18 14.34 0.64 28.94
C LEU A 18 15.68 0.28 28.27
N TYR A 19 16.06 -0.99 28.28
CA TYR A 19 17.30 -1.45 27.66
C TYR A 19 17.30 -1.36 26.12
N LEU A 20 16.11 -1.28 25.50
CA LEU A 20 15.95 -1.23 24.04
C LEU A 20 16.27 0.15 23.46
N PHE A 21 16.23 1.22 24.26
CA PHE A 21 16.39 2.60 23.77
C PHE A 21 17.85 3.03 23.56
N GLY A 22 18.82 2.12 23.70
CA GLY A 22 20.23 2.39 23.42
C GLY A 22 20.74 3.64 24.15
N ASP A 23 21.35 4.55 23.42
CA ASP A 23 21.95 5.77 23.97
C ASP A 23 20.88 6.79 24.44
N LEU A 24 19.64 6.68 23.95
CA LEU A 24 18.53 7.58 24.30
C LEU A 24 17.92 7.26 25.67
N ASN A 25 18.18 6.08 26.24
CA ASN A 25 17.56 5.65 27.49
C ASN A 25 17.75 6.68 28.63
N LYS A 26 18.95 7.26 28.76
CA LYS A 26 19.26 8.27 29.80
C LYS A 26 18.40 9.52 29.65
N GLU A 27 18.26 10.02 28.43
CA GLU A 27 17.47 11.21 28.13
C GLU A 27 15.97 10.96 28.37
N ILE A 28 15.45 9.84 27.87
CA ILE A 28 14.05 9.45 28.01
C ILE A 28 13.71 9.29 29.51
N THR A 29 14.56 8.60 30.28
CA THR A 29 14.34 8.37 31.71
C THR A 29 14.35 9.69 32.49
N LYS A 30 15.29 10.60 32.19
CA LYS A 30 15.34 11.93 32.81
C LYS A 30 14.06 12.73 32.54
N LYS A 31 13.65 12.85 31.27
CA LYS A 31 12.41 13.55 30.88
C LYS A 31 11.17 12.91 31.53
N MET A 32 11.15 11.58 31.65
CA MET A 32 10.05 10.86 32.31
C MET A 32 9.99 11.12 33.82
N GLN A 33 11.15 11.22 34.49
CA GLN A 33 11.24 11.56 35.92
C GLN A 33 10.75 12.99 36.18
N GLU A 34 11.24 13.97 35.43
CA GLU A 34 10.79 15.37 35.50
C GLU A 34 9.26 15.48 35.31
N LEU A 35 8.70 14.70 34.38
CA LEU A 35 7.26 14.67 34.14
C LEU A 35 6.48 14.00 35.29
N SER A 36 7.06 13.00 35.95
CA SER A 36 6.45 12.26 37.05
C SER A 36 6.31 13.10 38.32
N GLU A 37 7.24 14.02 38.56
CA GLU A 37 7.24 14.92 39.72
C GLU A 37 6.10 15.93 39.66
N CYS A 38 5.82 16.50 38.48
CA CYS A 38 4.86 17.58 38.33
C CYS A 38 3.51 17.15 37.73
N LYS A 39 3.47 16.07 36.93
CA LYS A 39 2.34 15.75 36.03
C LYS A 39 2.12 14.24 35.88
N LYS A 40 1.76 13.57 36.99
CA LYS A 40 1.62 12.10 37.10
C LYS A 40 0.83 11.41 35.98
N GLU A 41 -0.30 11.96 35.54
CA GLU A 41 -1.10 11.35 34.46
C GLU A 41 -0.39 11.39 33.09
N ARG A 42 0.31 12.49 32.78
CA ARG A 42 1.10 12.58 31.55
C ARG A 42 2.26 11.59 31.57
N ALA A 43 2.95 11.49 32.71
CA ALA A 43 4.03 10.53 32.89
C ALA A 43 3.54 9.09 32.69
N LEU A 44 2.39 8.73 33.27
CA LEU A 44 1.79 7.41 33.06
C LEU A 44 1.54 7.10 31.57
N LEU A 45 0.91 8.03 30.84
CA LEU A 45 0.62 7.83 29.41
C LEU A 45 1.89 7.85 28.55
N MET A 46 2.88 8.65 28.90
CA MET A 46 4.19 8.63 28.23
C MET A 46 4.91 7.31 28.48
N LYS A 47 4.91 6.77 29.70
CA LYS A 47 5.43 5.42 30.00
C LYS A 47 4.72 4.37 29.17
N PHE A 48 3.38 4.44 29.09
CA PHE A 48 2.60 3.56 28.25
C PHE A 48 3.03 3.62 26.78
N LEU A 49 3.12 4.82 26.18
CA LEU A 49 3.57 4.97 24.79
C LEU A 49 4.97 4.41 24.57
N TYR A 50 5.95 4.73 25.41
CA TYR A 50 7.31 4.16 25.31
C TYR A 50 7.33 2.65 25.59
N GLY A 51 6.41 2.15 26.42
CA GLY A 51 6.24 0.73 26.70
C GLY A 51 5.67 -0.08 25.53
N THR A 52 5.06 0.55 24.53
CA THR A 52 4.34 -0.18 23.46
C THR A 52 4.61 0.29 22.03
N MET A 53 5.17 1.49 21.85
CA MET A 53 5.45 2.06 20.51
C MET A 53 6.34 1.13 19.67
N PRO A 54 6.17 1.07 18.34
CA PRO A 54 7.19 0.48 17.47
C PRO A 54 8.57 1.06 17.82
N LEU A 55 9.57 0.19 17.99
CA LEU A 55 10.85 0.60 18.58
C LEU A 55 11.54 1.71 17.78
N ARG A 56 11.38 1.69 16.45
CA ARG A 56 11.75 2.77 15.52
C ARG A 56 11.34 4.15 16.04
N ASP A 57 10.10 4.32 16.48
CA ASP A 57 9.57 5.65 16.78
C ASP A 57 10.33 6.34 17.92
N ALA A 58 10.94 5.57 18.83
CA ALA A 58 11.77 6.10 19.90
C ALA A 58 13.10 6.71 19.41
N GLY A 59 13.65 6.22 18.30
CA GLY A 59 14.87 6.77 17.68
C GLY A 59 14.61 7.97 16.76
N GLU A 60 13.37 8.07 16.28
CA GLU A 60 13.00 8.85 15.11
C GLU A 60 12.37 10.18 15.51
N TYR A 61 11.51 10.16 16.52
CA TYR A 61 10.74 11.32 16.94
C TYR A 61 11.10 11.76 18.35
N ASP A 62 11.13 13.08 18.57
CA ASP A 62 11.43 13.66 19.86
C ASP A 62 10.34 13.35 20.90
N PHE A 63 10.75 13.24 22.17
CA PHE A 63 9.84 13.04 23.31
C PHE A 63 8.66 14.04 23.34
N SER A 64 8.88 15.28 22.90
CA SER A 64 7.87 16.34 22.85
C SER A 64 6.75 16.04 21.86
N VAL A 65 7.04 15.33 20.76
CA VAL A 65 6.02 14.96 19.75
C VAL A 65 4.96 14.08 20.40
N PHE A 66 5.36 13.00 21.07
CA PHE A 66 4.43 12.10 21.77
C PHE A 66 3.68 12.81 22.90
N LEU A 67 4.35 13.72 23.61
CA LEU A 67 3.73 14.50 24.67
C LEU A 67 2.56 15.35 24.13
N THR A 68 2.64 15.87 22.91
CA THR A 68 1.51 16.60 22.29
C THR A 68 0.26 15.73 22.13
N TYR A 69 0.41 14.45 21.77
CA TYR A 69 -0.70 13.52 21.67
C TYR A 69 -1.29 13.21 23.05
N VAL A 70 -0.44 13.01 24.06
CA VAL A 70 -0.86 12.78 25.45
C VAL A 70 -1.65 13.98 25.97
N ASP A 71 -1.13 15.19 25.80
CA ASP A 71 -1.78 16.42 26.22
C ASP A 71 -3.15 16.60 25.54
N HIS A 72 -3.20 16.37 24.24
CA HIS A 72 -4.44 16.50 23.47
C HIS A 72 -5.48 15.45 23.87
N ALA A 73 -5.08 14.19 24.04
CA ALA A 73 -5.99 13.12 24.45
C ALA A 73 -6.57 13.34 25.85
N LEU A 74 -5.76 13.81 26.81
CA LEU A 74 -6.23 14.16 28.15
C LEU A 74 -7.22 15.33 28.11
N LYS A 75 -6.98 16.34 27.27
CA LYS A 75 -7.93 17.43 27.02
C LYS A 75 -9.26 16.88 26.50
N LEU A 76 -9.23 16.07 25.45
CA LEU A 76 -10.43 15.48 24.87
C LEU A 76 -11.20 14.64 25.88
N ARG A 77 -10.51 13.81 26.67
CA ARG A 77 -11.19 12.99 27.67
C ARG A 77 -11.76 13.80 28.84
N LYS A 78 -11.33 15.04 29.04
CA LYS A 78 -11.95 15.96 30.00
C LYS A 78 -13.09 16.78 29.39
N GLU A 79 -13.00 17.15 28.12
CA GLU A 79 -13.87 18.19 27.54
C GLU A 79 -14.92 17.65 26.55
N MET A 80 -14.66 16.53 25.87
CA MET A 80 -15.56 15.99 24.85
C MET A 80 -16.51 14.96 25.46
N PRO A 81 -17.84 15.15 25.38
CA PRO A 81 -18.83 14.28 26.03
C PRO A 81 -18.67 12.80 25.67
N TRP A 82 -18.60 12.50 24.38
CA TRP A 82 -18.43 11.12 23.94
C TRP A 82 -17.09 10.51 24.31
N CYS A 83 -16.03 11.32 24.45
CA CYS A 83 -14.70 10.81 24.81
C CYS A 83 -14.62 10.49 26.31
N GLN A 84 -15.34 11.25 27.15
CA GLN A 84 -15.45 10.99 28.60
C GLN A 84 -16.03 9.60 28.87
N GLU A 85 -17.05 9.21 28.10
CA GLU A 85 -17.81 7.96 28.29
C GLU A 85 -17.12 6.71 27.72
N LEU A 86 -16.05 6.86 26.92
CA LEU A 86 -15.39 5.70 26.32
C LEU A 86 -14.81 4.75 27.37
N PRO A 87 -14.91 3.42 27.17
CA PRO A 87 -14.11 2.44 27.90
C PRO A 87 -12.61 2.79 27.86
N GLU A 88 -11.89 2.43 28.92
CA GLU A 88 -10.48 2.80 29.10
C GLU A 88 -9.60 2.28 27.95
N ASP A 89 -9.78 1.02 27.56
CA ASP A 89 -9.05 0.40 26.45
C ASP A 89 -9.37 1.04 25.10
N LEU A 90 -10.64 1.31 24.77
CA LEU A 90 -11.02 1.99 23.53
C LEU A 90 -10.47 3.41 23.46
N PHE A 91 -10.45 4.14 24.58
CA PHE A 91 -9.78 5.44 24.66
C PHE A 91 -8.27 5.31 24.37
N LEU A 92 -7.60 4.32 24.97
CA LEU A 92 -6.17 4.11 24.78
C LEU A 92 -5.85 3.73 23.33
N HIS A 93 -6.58 2.79 22.73
CA HIS A 93 -6.33 2.27 21.36
C HIS A 93 -6.71 3.27 20.29
N TYR A 94 -7.89 3.87 20.43
CA TYR A 94 -8.58 4.53 19.33
C TYR A 94 -8.79 6.02 19.54
N VAL A 95 -8.27 6.60 20.62
CA VAL A 95 -8.18 8.06 20.81
C VAL A 95 -6.76 8.53 21.12
N LEU A 96 -6.16 7.99 22.19
CA LEU A 96 -4.82 8.39 22.66
C LEU A 96 -3.70 7.97 21.70
N TYR A 97 -3.73 6.73 21.21
CA TYR A 97 -2.58 6.18 20.49
C TYR A 97 -2.29 6.99 19.23
N TYR A 98 -1.05 7.47 19.14
CA TYR A 98 -0.63 8.42 18.12
C TYR A 98 -0.55 7.77 16.73
N ARG A 99 -0.12 6.49 16.68
CA ARG A 99 0.09 5.72 15.45
C ARG A 99 -1.18 4.99 15.02
N ILE A 100 -1.37 4.92 13.71
CA ILE A 100 -2.48 4.23 13.05
C ILE A 100 -1.94 3.10 12.16
N ASN A 101 -0.90 3.38 11.37
CA ASN A 101 -0.29 2.48 10.40
C ASN A 101 1.24 2.73 10.29
N THR A 102 1.76 2.99 9.09
CA THR A 102 3.17 3.15 8.72
C THR A 102 3.53 4.60 8.43
N GLU A 103 2.63 5.54 8.76
CA GLU A 103 2.82 6.96 8.53
C GLU A 103 3.98 7.55 9.36
N ASN A 104 4.56 8.64 8.85
CA ASN A 104 5.44 9.47 9.67
C ASN A 104 4.61 10.19 10.75
N ILE A 105 5.20 10.37 11.93
CA ILE A 105 4.51 10.95 13.08
C ILE A 105 4.79 12.45 13.18
N ASN A 106 3.72 13.26 13.07
CA ASN A 106 3.79 14.70 13.23
C ASN A 106 2.70 15.17 14.21
N PRO A 107 2.94 16.23 15.01
CA PRO A 107 1.94 16.77 15.94
C PRO A 107 0.74 17.38 15.16
N CYS A 108 -0.27 16.56 14.87
CA CYS A 108 -1.37 16.92 13.97
C CYS A 108 -2.73 17.10 14.68
N ARG A 109 -2.93 16.48 15.84
CA ARG A 109 -4.25 16.39 16.49
C ARG A 109 -4.77 17.75 16.93
N THR A 110 -3.93 18.60 17.52
CA THR A 110 -4.33 19.95 17.91
C THR A 110 -4.74 20.78 16.70
N PHE A 111 -4.01 20.68 15.58
CA PHE A 111 -4.32 21.38 14.35
C PHE A 111 -5.70 20.94 13.81
N PHE A 112 -5.93 19.63 13.64
CA PHE A 112 -7.22 19.12 13.15
C PHE A 112 -8.38 19.44 14.08
N TYR A 113 -8.19 19.38 15.40
CA TYR A 113 -9.21 19.78 16.35
C TYR A 113 -9.65 21.24 16.14
N GLN A 114 -8.71 22.16 15.90
CA GLN A 114 -9.06 23.57 15.65
C GLN A 114 -9.85 23.76 14.35
N GLN A 115 -9.57 22.95 13.32
CA GLN A 115 -10.31 22.98 12.06
C GLN A 115 -11.74 22.42 12.19
N LEU A 116 -11.96 21.51 13.14
CA LEU A 116 -13.19 20.71 13.21
C LEU A 116 -14.14 21.12 14.33
N LYS A 117 -13.64 21.64 15.45
CA LYS A 117 -14.44 21.91 16.68
C LYS A 117 -15.74 22.70 16.42
N ASP A 118 -15.68 23.69 15.54
CA ASP A 118 -16.82 24.58 15.26
C ASP A 118 -17.82 23.93 14.30
N ARG A 119 -17.35 23.07 13.39
CA ARG A 119 -18.20 22.31 12.46
C ARG A 119 -19.04 21.25 13.16
N ILE A 120 -18.48 20.66 14.22
CA ILE A 120 -19.15 19.59 14.98
C ILE A 120 -19.91 20.09 16.21
N PHE A 121 -19.88 21.39 16.47
CA PHE A 121 -20.56 21.95 17.64
C PHE A 121 -22.06 21.67 17.57
N GLY A 122 -22.61 21.10 18.65
CA GLY A 122 -24.03 20.76 18.75
C GLY A 122 -24.47 19.53 17.94
N LYS A 123 -23.55 18.85 17.24
CA LYS A 123 -23.85 17.61 16.51
C LYS A 123 -23.82 16.40 17.44
N THR A 124 -24.61 15.39 17.11
CA THR A 124 -24.42 14.02 17.64
C THR A 124 -23.09 13.44 17.15
N MET A 125 -22.61 12.37 17.78
CA MET A 125 -21.39 11.69 17.34
C MET A 125 -21.50 11.22 15.88
N GLU A 126 -22.63 10.64 15.48
CA GLU A 126 -22.87 10.17 14.11
C GLU A 126 -22.82 11.33 13.10
N GLU A 127 -23.55 12.42 13.35
CA GLU A 127 -23.51 13.61 12.51
C GLU A 127 -22.11 14.24 12.44
N ALA A 128 -21.36 14.22 13.56
CA ALA A 128 -19.99 14.69 13.59
C ALA A 128 -19.07 13.83 12.72
N VAL A 129 -19.20 12.49 12.73
CA VAL A 129 -18.43 11.60 11.86
C VAL A 129 -18.68 11.92 10.39
N LEU A 130 -19.94 12.06 9.98
CA LEU A 130 -20.31 12.37 8.60
C LEU A 130 -19.75 13.75 8.18
N GLU A 131 -19.91 14.76 9.04
CA GLU A 131 -19.38 16.12 8.81
C GLU A 131 -17.85 16.14 8.69
N ILE A 132 -17.15 15.37 9.52
CA ILE A 132 -15.69 15.26 9.48
C ILE A 132 -15.24 14.59 8.17
N ASN A 133 -15.96 13.58 7.67
CA ASN A 133 -15.60 12.97 6.40
C ASN A 133 -15.81 13.93 5.22
N TYR A 134 -16.85 14.77 5.27
CA TYR A 134 -17.00 15.89 4.33
C TYR A 134 -15.83 16.86 4.41
N TRP A 135 -15.40 17.26 5.62
CA TRP A 135 -14.20 18.07 5.76
C TRP A 135 -12.96 17.37 5.19
N CYS A 136 -12.81 16.06 5.39
CA CYS A 136 -11.69 15.31 4.83
C CYS A 136 -11.68 15.37 3.30
N ALA A 137 -12.85 15.22 2.65
CA ALA A 137 -12.99 15.40 1.21
C ALA A 137 -12.66 16.83 0.74
N GLU A 138 -12.95 17.86 1.55
CA GLU A 138 -12.52 19.24 1.26
C GLU A 138 -10.99 19.39 1.30
N GLN A 139 -10.30 18.47 1.99
CA GLN A 139 -8.84 18.53 2.16
C GLN A 139 -8.08 17.66 1.18
N ALA A 140 -8.55 16.46 0.88
CA ALA A 140 -7.83 15.48 0.05
C ALA A 140 -8.77 14.62 -0.82
N SER A 141 -8.20 13.98 -1.84
CA SER A 141 -8.82 12.91 -2.63
C SER A 141 -7.80 11.85 -3.05
N TYR A 142 -8.31 10.73 -3.53
CA TYR A 142 -7.49 9.63 -4.03
C TYR A 142 -6.52 10.08 -5.14
N ALA A 143 -5.28 9.61 -5.05
CA ALA A 143 -4.33 9.58 -6.17
C ALA A 143 -3.34 8.42 -6.00
N ALA A 144 -3.15 7.65 -7.07
CA ALA A 144 -2.12 6.61 -7.11
C ALA A 144 -0.72 7.22 -6.95
N SER A 145 0.16 6.54 -6.22
CA SER A 145 1.57 6.92 -6.02
C SER A 145 2.39 5.72 -5.55
N ASP A 146 3.68 5.93 -5.26
CA ASP A 146 4.57 4.88 -4.73
C ASP A 146 4.15 4.35 -3.34
N GLU A 147 4.84 3.27 -2.90
CA GLU A 147 4.54 2.52 -1.69
C GLU A 147 4.83 3.24 -0.36
N ARG A 148 5.55 4.37 -0.38
CA ARG A 148 5.77 5.16 0.84
C ARG A 148 4.43 5.68 1.36
N THR A 149 4.32 5.90 2.67
CA THR A 149 3.10 6.44 3.32
C THR A 149 3.33 7.89 3.75
N LEU A 150 2.52 8.82 3.24
CA LEU A 150 2.48 10.21 3.73
C LEU A 150 1.90 10.28 5.14
N SER A 151 2.35 11.26 5.92
CA SER A 151 1.71 11.58 7.21
C SER A 151 0.33 12.22 7.01
N PRO A 152 -0.53 12.26 8.04
CA PRO A 152 -1.78 13.00 7.99
C PRO A 152 -1.61 14.47 7.58
N MET A 153 -0.52 15.11 8.01
CA MET A 153 -0.19 16.47 7.57
C MET A 153 0.27 16.49 6.10
N GLY A 154 1.05 15.50 5.68
CA GLY A 154 1.45 15.31 4.28
C GLY A 154 0.24 15.21 3.35
N VAL A 155 -0.77 14.41 3.70
CA VAL A 155 -2.04 14.30 2.94
C VAL A 155 -2.81 15.63 2.92
N TYR A 156 -2.87 16.33 4.05
CA TYR A 156 -3.52 17.64 4.14
C TYR A 156 -2.88 18.68 3.20
N PHE A 157 -1.55 18.73 3.13
CA PHE A 157 -0.80 19.68 2.29
C PHE A 157 -0.68 19.27 0.82
N SER A 158 -0.64 17.97 0.53
CA SER A 158 -0.63 17.46 -0.85
C SER A 158 -2.00 17.58 -1.52
N GLY A 159 -3.07 17.56 -0.72
CA GLY A 159 -4.45 17.42 -1.18
C GLY A 159 -4.75 16.08 -1.85
N THR A 160 -3.85 15.11 -1.76
CA THR A 160 -3.98 13.79 -2.38
C THR A 160 -3.28 12.70 -1.57
N GLY A 161 -3.87 11.50 -1.54
CA GLY A 161 -3.24 10.33 -0.93
C GLY A 161 -3.76 9.04 -1.56
N ARG A 162 -3.06 7.92 -1.34
CA ARG A 162 -3.62 6.58 -1.60
C ARG A 162 -4.67 6.24 -0.54
N CYS A 163 -5.50 5.22 -0.78
CA CYS A 163 -6.52 4.76 0.18
C CYS A 163 -5.97 4.55 1.61
N GLY A 164 -4.75 3.99 1.75
CA GLY A 164 -4.07 3.83 3.05
C GLY A 164 -3.64 5.13 3.72
N GLU A 165 -3.41 6.20 2.96
CA GLU A 165 -3.05 7.52 3.45
C GLU A 165 -4.30 8.34 3.79
N GLU A 166 -5.33 8.27 2.95
CA GLU A 166 -6.63 8.92 3.18
C GLU A 166 -7.32 8.39 4.43
N SER A 167 -7.31 7.07 4.64
CA SER A 167 -7.87 6.46 5.85
C SER A 167 -7.04 6.74 7.10
N THR A 168 -5.71 6.84 6.98
CA THR A 168 -4.85 7.33 8.09
C THR A 168 -5.14 8.80 8.43
N PHE A 169 -5.36 9.64 7.43
CA PHE A 169 -5.74 11.05 7.59
C PHE A 169 -7.14 11.19 8.21
N THR A 170 -8.12 10.43 7.74
CA THR A 170 -9.51 10.47 8.25
C THR A 170 -9.59 9.96 9.68
N VAL A 171 -8.91 8.86 10.02
CA VAL A 171 -8.74 8.43 11.43
C VAL A 171 -8.02 9.53 12.22
N SER A 172 -7.05 10.22 11.62
CA SER A 172 -6.37 11.34 12.27
C SER A 172 -7.29 12.52 12.60
N ALA A 173 -8.22 12.84 11.71
CA ALA A 173 -9.26 13.83 11.92
C ALA A 173 -10.26 13.39 13.02
N LEU A 174 -10.78 12.17 12.94
CA LEU A 174 -11.76 11.64 13.90
C LEU A 174 -11.22 11.59 15.34
N ARG A 175 -10.03 10.98 15.57
CA ARG A 175 -9.50 10.95 16.94
C ARG A 175 -9.06 12.32 17.46
N SER A 176 -8.85 13.30 16.57
CA SER A 176 -8.53 14.67 17.00
C SER A 176 -9.68 15.34 17.75
N VAL A 177 -10.91 14.86 17.59
CA VAL A 177 -12.10 15.35 18.31
C VAL A 177 -12.66 14.30 19.28
N GLY A 178 -11.86 13.29 19.63
CA GLY A 178 -12.20 12.28 20.63
C GLY A 178 -13.13 11.17 20.14
N ILE A 179 -13.33 11.03 18.82
CA ILE A 179 -14.11 9.94 18.25
C ILE A 179 -13.19 8.71 18.08
N PRO A 180 -13.52 7.54 18.67
CA PRO A 180 -12.73 6.33 18.56
C PRO A 180 -12.78 5.78 17.13
N ALA A 181 -11.65 5.79 16.43
CA ALA A 181 -11.58 5.33 15.04
C ALA A 181 -10.37 4.45 14.78
N ARG A 182 -10.49 3.52 13.84
CA ARG A 182 -9.42 2.65 13.35
C ARG A 182 -9.43 2.54 11.85
N GLN A 183 -8.28 2.21 11.31
CA GLN A 183 -8.13 1.87 9.92
C GLN A 183 -8.32 0.36 9.74
N VAL A 184 -9.01 -0.02 8.69
CA VAL A 184 -9.23 -1.42 8.30
C VAL A 184 -8.80 -1.63 6.85
N TYR A 185 -8.41 -2.86 6.56
CA TYR A 185 -7.82 -3.24 5.29
C TYR A 185 -8.34 -4.57 4.81
N ALA A 186 -8.61 -4.66 3.51
CA ALA A 186 -8.49 -5.91 2.80
C ALA A 186 -7.03 -6.03 2.32
N PRO A 187 -6.18 -6.87 2.94
CA PRO A 187 -4.77 -6.93 2.59
C PRO A 187 -4.55 -7.35 1.13
N TRP A 188 -5.40 -8.26 0.62
CA TRP A 188 -5.40 -8.69 -0.78
C TRP A 188 -6.82 -9.10 -1.18
N TRP A 189 -7.27 -8.64 -2.34
CA TRP A 189 -8.53 -9.10 -2.91
C TRP A 189 -8.40 -10.51 -3.50
N ALA A 190 -9.46 -11.31 -3.41
CA ALA A 190 -9.51 -12.62 -4.08
C ALA A 190 -9.98 -12.51 -5.54
N HIS A 191 -10.73 -11.45 -5.86
CA HIS A 191 -11.47 -11.30 -7.10
C HIS A 191 -10.87 -10.32 -8.10
N CYS A 192 -9.99 -9.45 -7.66
CA CYS A 192 -9.15 -8.59 -8.49
C CYS A 192 -7.75 -8.56 -7.88
N ASP A 193 -6.78 -8.05 -8.65
CA ASP A 193 -5.49 -7.67 -8.07
C ASP A 193 -5.68 -6.35 -7.32
N ASP A 194 -4.76 -6.04 -6.39
CA ASP A 194 -4.77 -4.88 -5.46
C ASP A 194 -5.31 -5.21 -4.04
N ASN A 195 -5.25 -4.20 -3.19
CA ASN A 195 -5.72 -4.13 -1.81
C ASN A 195 -6.63 -2.90 -1.63
N HIS A 196 -7.16 -2.68 -0.43
CA HIS A 196 -7.84 -1.42 -0.12
C HIS A 196 -7.89 -1.15 1.38
N ALA A 197 -8.00 0.13 1.75
CA ALA A 197 -8.04 0.61 3.12
C ALA A 197 -9.13 1.67 3.33
N TRP A 198 -9.87 1.56 4.42
CA TRP A 198 -10.91 2.52 4.80
C TRP A 198 -11.01 2.66 6.33
N VAL A 199 -12.09 3.27 6.83
CA VAL A 199 -12.22 3.64 8.25
C VAL A 199 -13.38 2.91 8.92
N GLU A 200 -13.16 2.52 10.17
CA GLU A 200 -14.20 2.15 11.12
C GLU A 200 -14.17 3.10 12.32
N THR A 201 -15.36 3.46 12.82
CA THR A 201 -15.57 4.29 14.01
C THR A 201 -16.49 3.57 15.00
N TYR A 202 -16.25 3.73 16.30
CA TYR A 202 -17.04 3.08 17.33
C TYR A 202 -18.11 4.04 17.87
N ILE A 203 -19.37 3.75 17.55
CA ILE A 203 -20.53 4.58 17.90
C ILE A 203 -21.54 3.71 18.63
N ASN A 204 -22.00 4.17 19.80
CA ASN A 204 -23.08 3.54 20.57
C ASN A 204 -22.92 2.01 20.74
N GLY A 205 -21.71 1.56 21.09
CA GLY A 205 -21.44 0.14 21.35
C GLY A 205 -20.98 -0.67 20.13
N ASN A 206 -21.02 -0.11 18.92
CA ASN A 206 -20.79 -0.86 17.68
C ASN A 206 -19.76 -0.18 16.77
N TRP A 207 -18.97 -1.00 16.07
CA TRP A 207 -18.16 -0.53 14.95
C TRP A 207 -19.03 -0.28 13.72
N GLN A 208 -18.89 0.90 13.13
CA GLN A 208 -19.51 1.28 11.87
C GLN A 208 -18.44 1.77 10.90
N PHE A 209 -18.62 1.54 9.60
CA PHE A 209 -17.62 1.86 8.59
C PHE A 209 -18.02 3.05 7.71
N LEU A 210 -17.02 3.67 7.10
CA LEU A 210 -17.14 4.76 6.14
C LEU A 210 -15.94 4.76 5.18
N GLY A 211 -16.14 5.31 3.98
CA GLY A 211 -15.05 5.69 3.08
C GLY A 211 -14.18 6.80 3.68
N ALA A 212 -12.94 6.94 3.19
CA ALA A 212 -11.98 7.89 3.72
C ALA A 212 -11.77 9.04 2.74
N CYS A 213 -12.12 10.28 3.11
CA CYS A 213 -12.25 11.40 2.16
C CYS A 213 -13.38 11.20 1.13
N GLU A 214 -14.25 10.22 1.37
CA GLU A 214 -15.32 9.78 0.46
C GLU A 214 -16.66 9.76 1.20
N PRO A 215 -17.22 10.95 1.44
CA PRO A 215 -18.39 11.09 2.30
C PRO A 215 -19.65 10.57 1.63
N GLU A 216 -20.39 9.81 2.42
CA GLU A 216 -21.78 9.40 2.18
C GLU A 216 -22.69 10.10 3.19
N GLU A 217 -23.99 10.19 2.90
CA GLU A 217 -24.95 10.82 3.81
C GLU A 217 -25.34 9.93 5.02
N VAL A 218 -24.84 8.69 5.08
CA VAL A 218 -25.09 7.72 6.16
C VAL A 218 -23.86 6.86 6.41
N LEU A 219 -23.73 6.32 7.63
CA LEU A 219 -22.70 5.35 7.97
C LEU A 219 -23.02 3.95 7.42
N ASN A 220 -22.02 3.07 7.46
CA ASN A 220 -22.07 1.73 6.85
C ASN A 220 -22.37 1.75 5.35
N LYS A 221 -21.87 2.78 4.66
CA LYS A 221 -21.92 2.92 3.21
C LYS A 221 -20.55 3.36 2.67
N GLY A 222 -20.25 2.89 1.46
CA GLY A 222 -19.05 3.21 0.70
C GLY A 222 -19.05 2.42 -0.61
N TRP A 223 -18.34 2.91 -1.62
CA TRP A 223 -18.29 2.29 -2.95
C TRP A 223 -17.67 0.88 -2.90
N PHE A 224 -16.75 0.64 -1.96
CA PHE A 224 -15.99 -0.62 -1.83
C PHE A 224 -16.83 -1.80 -1.32
N LEU A 225 -18.08 -1.59 -0.91
CA LEU A 225 -18.90 -2.62 -0.27
C LEU A 225 -19.05 -3.90 -1.11
N GLY A 226 -19.16 -3.77 -2.43
CA GLY A 226 -19.22 -4.92 -3.34
C GLY A 226 -17.93 -5.75 -3.37
N ALA A 227 -16.78 -5.09 -3.25
CA ALA A 227 -15.48 -5.77 -3.15
C ALA A 227 -15.29 -6.37 -1.74
N ALA A 228 -15.60 -5.60 -0.70
CA ALA A 228 -15.49 -6.03 0.70
C ALA A 228 -16.40 -7.22 1.04
N SER A 229 -17.58 -7.33 0.41
CA SER A 229 -18.49 -8.47 0.60
C SER A 229 -17.93 -9.80 0.06
N ARG A 230 -16.87 -9.72 -0.76
CA ARG A 230 -16.12 -10.81 -1.39
C ARG A 230 -14.71 -10.97 -0.81
N ALA A 231 -14.41 -10.30 0.30
CA ALA A 231 -13.11 -10.40 0.95
C ALA A 231 -12.94 -11.75 1.67
N LEU A 232 -11.76 -12.35 1.54
CA LEU A 232 -11.36 -13.47 2.39
C LEU A 232 -11.01 -12.99 3.80
N LEU A 233 -10.36 -11.84 3.91
CA LEU A 233 -9.96 -11.26 5.18
C LEU A 233 -10.07 -9.74 5.10
N ILE A 234 -10.67 -9.15 6.13
CA ILE A 234 -10.56 -7.73 6.44
C ILE A 234 -10.00 -7.64 7.85
N SER A 235 -8.98 -6.83 8.05
CA SER A 235 -8.29 -6.74 9.32
C SER A 235 -7.98 -5.30 9.72
N SER A 236 -7.92 -5.07 11.02
CA SER A 236 -7.35 -3.89 11.65
C SER A 236 -6.10 -4.27 12.44
N ARG A 237 -5.27 -3.28 12.73
CA ARG A 237 -4.07 -3.45 13.54
C ARG A 237 -4.13 -2.62 14.82
N THR A 238 -3.53 -3.12 15.90
CA THR A 238 -3.24 -2.36 17.12
C THR A 238 -1.77 -2.56 17.52
N PHE A 239 -1.25 -1.72 18.41
CA PHE A 239 0.17 -1.69 18.76
C PHE A 239 0.45 -2.15 20.19
N PHE A 240 -0.57 -2.65 20.88
CA PHE A 240 -0.49 -3.16 22.25
C PHE A 240 -1.65 -4.11 22.56
N ASP A 241 -1.53 -4.85 23.66
CA ASP A 241 -2.41 -5.96 24.05
C ASP A 241 -3.24 -5.71 25.33
N TYR A 242 -3.31 -4.47 25.79
CA TYR A 242 -4.18 -4.08 26.90
C TYR A 242 -5.64 -3.97 26.46
N TRP A 243 -6.49 -4.81 27.05
CA TRP A 243 -7.94 -4.85 26.84
C TRP A 243 -8.65 -5.06 28.16
N MET A 244 -9.76 -4.35 28.37
CA MET A 244 -10.61 -4.60 29.53
C MET A 244 -11.27 -5.99 29.41
N PRO A 245 -11.64 -6.66 30.53
CA PRO A 245 -12.20 -8.01 30.50
C PRO A 245 -13.39 -8.19 29.55
N GLU A 246 -14.29 -7.21 29.48
CA GLU A 246 -15.45 -7.21 28.59
C GLU A 246 -15.04 -7.22 27.12
N SER A 247 -14.15 -6.31 26.73
CA SER A 247 -13.61 -6.22 25.36
C SER A 247 -12.79 -7.44 24.97
N LYS A 248 -12.03 -7.99 25.92
CA LYS A 248 -11.13 -9.13 25.70
C LYS A 248 -11.91 -10.38 25.26
N ASN A 249 -13.07 -10.62 25.85
CA ASN A 249 -13.94 -11.73 25.46
C ASN A 249 -14.48 -11.58 24.03
N MET A 250 -14.83 -10.35 23.63
CA MET A 250 -15.31 -10.08 22.27
C MET A 250 -14.20 -10.21 21.22
N LEU A 251 -12.98 -9.77 21.55
CA LEU A 251 -11.85 -9.74 20.61
C LEU A 251 -11.11 -11.07 20.48
N GLN A 252 -11.31 -12.01 21.41
CA GLN A 252 -10.60 -13.29 21.40
C GLN A 252 -10.84 -14.07 20.09
N THR A 253 -12.05 -13.99 19.53
CA THR A 253 -12.37 -14.65 18.26
C THR A 253 -11.80 -13.93 17.05
N ASP A 254 -11.52 -12.64 17.19
CA ASP A 254 -11.08 -11.76 16.12
C ASP A 254 -9.55 -11.69 16.02
N TYR A 255 -8.82 -12.04 17.08
CA TYR A 255 -7.35 -12.08 17.04
C TYR A 255 -6.83 -13.08 16.00
N ILE A 256 -6.01 -12.60 15.06
CA ILE A 256 -5.47 -13.40 13.93
C ILE A 256 -3.94 -13.44 13.89
N GLY A 257 -3.28 -12.99 14.97
CA GLY A 257 -1.84 -13.07 15.14
C GLY A 257 -1.17 -11.74 15.39
N LYS A 258 0.16 -11.77 15.49
CA LYS A 258 1.01 -10.60 15.68
C LYS A 258 2.23 -10.65 14.78
N GLU A 259 2.74 -9.48 14.42
CA GLU A 259 4.02 -9.28 13.75
C GLU A 259 4.81 -8.23 14.55
N GLY A 260 5.94 -8.65 15.14
CA GLY A 260 6.62 -7.83 16.14
C GLY A 260 5.67 -7.42 17.27
N ASN A 261 5.54 -6.12 17.49
CA ASN A 261 4.67 -5.51 18.48
C ASN A 261 3.28 -5.10 17.93
N VAL A 262 2.95 -5.48 16.70
CA VAL A 262 1.67 -5.17 16.04
C VAL A 262 0.76 -6.39 16.11
N TYR A 263 -0.47 -6.18 16.58
CA TYR A 263 -1.51 -7.19 16.74
C TYR A 263 -2.57 -6.99 15.66
N TYR A 264 -3.04 -8.08 15.07
CA TYR A 264 -4.03 -8.05 14.00
C TYR A 264 -5.35 -8.63 14.48
N TYR A 265 -6.44 -7.92 14.15
CA TYR A 265 -7.81 -8.31 14.49
C TYR A 265 -8.67 -8.35 13.24
N ASN A 266 -9.52 -9.35 13.17
CA ASN A 266 -10.40 -9.63 12.06
C ASN A 266 -11.68 -8.79 12.15
N SER A 267 -12.04 -8.12 11.06
CA SER A 267 -13.29 -7.37 10.91
C SER A 267 -14.18 -7.95 9.81
N THR A 268 -13.84 -9.09 9.21
CA THR A 268 -14.48 -9.65 8.00
C THR A 268 -15.98 -9.89 8.19
N THR A 269 -16.39 -10.24 9.41
CA THR A 269 -17.81 -10.47 9.75
C THR A 269 -18.68 -9.24 9.56
N LEU A 270 -18.13 -8.02 9.58
CA LEU A 270 -18.92 -6.81 9.29
C LEU A 270 -19.29 -6.70 7.80
N TYR A 271 -18.52 -7.31 6.89
CA TYR A 271 -18.63 -7.05 5.45
C TYR A 271 -19.08 -8.26 4.63
N ALA A 272 -18.54 -9.43 4.94
CA ALA A 272 -18.74 -10.64 4.14
C ALA A 272 -19.45 -11.74 4.93
N LYS A 273 -19.90 -12.77 4.19
CA LYS A 273 -20.26 -14.05 4.78
C LYS A 273 -18.96 -14.78 5.14
N THR A 274 -18.89 -15.32 6.36
CA THR A 274 -17.69 -15.96 6.88
C THR A 274 -17.99 -17.37 7.41
N ARG A 275 -16.92 -18.14 7.62
CA ARG A 275 -16.91 -19.43 8.31
C ARG A 275 -15.76 -19.45 9.30
N ARG A 276 -15.94 -20.09 10.46
CA ARG A 276 -14.82 -20.40 11.36
C ARG A 276 -14.11 -21.64 10.80
N LEU A 277 -12.89 -21.46 10.31
CA LEU A 277 -12.05 -22.55 9.83
C LEU A 277 -11.19 -23.07 10.98
N HIS A 278 -11.20 -24.38 11.17
CA HIS A 278 -10.38 -25.11 12.14
C HIS A 278 -9.32 -25.91 11.38
N ILE A 279 -8.06 -25.69 11.74
CA ILE A 279 -6.90 -26.27 11.06
C ILE A 279 -6.16 -27.13 12.07
N GLN A 280 -6.11 -28.43 11.83
CA GLN A 280 -5.31 -29.37 12.60
C GLN A 280 -4.00 -29.65 11.88
N VAL A 281 -2.87 -29.54 12.58
CA VAL A 281 -1.55 -29.86 12.04
C VAL A 281 -1.02 -31.08 12.76
N VAL A 282 -0.68 -32.12 12.01
CA VAL A 282 -0.17 -33.40 12.53
C VAL A 282 1.14 -33.78 11.85
N ASN A 283 1.96 -34.62 12.49
CA ASN A 283 3.09 -35.24 11.79
C ASN A 283 2.62 -36.46 10.97
N LYS A 284 3.57 -37.17 10.35
CA LYS A 284 3.29 -38.38 9.55
C LYS A 284 2.61 -39.53 10.32
N ASP A 285 2.75 -39.55 11.64
CA ASP A 285 2.19 -40.58 12.52
C ASP A 285 0.84 -40.15 13.11
N GLY A 286 0.29 -39.02 12.64
CA GLY A 286 -0.99 -38.46 13.11
C GLY A 286 -0.89 -37.71 14.44
N ILE A 287 0.33 -37.47 14.97
CA ILE A 287 0.54 -36.79 16.25
C ILE A 287 0.40 -35.27 16.06
N PRO A 288 -0.47 -34.59 16.84
CA PRO A 288 -0.63 -33.15 16.76
C PRO A 288 0.67 -32.36 16.97
N GLN A 289 0.78 -31.24 16.28
CA GLN A 289 1.98 -30.41 16.27
C GLN A 289 1.71 -29.04 16.86
N ASP A 290 2.12 -28.87 18.12
CA ASP A 290 2.13 -27.57 18.80
C ASP A 290 3.11 -26.57 18.17
N ASN A 291 2.82 -25.28 18.28
CA ASN A 291 3.68 -24.19 17.79
C ASN A 291 4.09 -24.32 16.30
N ALA A 292 3.27 -24.98 15.48
CA ALA A 292 3.43 -24.99 14.04
C ALA A 292 2.91 -23.67 13.46
N GLU A 293 3.66 -23.08 12.53
CA GLU A 293 3.23 -21.87 11.82
C GLU A 293 2.28 -22.26 10.69
N VAL A 294 1.11 -21.65 10.64
CA VAL A 294 0.11 -21.85 9.58
C VAL A 294 -0.07 -20.55 8.81
N ILE A 295 0.27 -20.56 7.53
CA ILE A 295 0.19 -19.41 6.63
C ILE A 295 -0.98 -19.62 5.68
N LEU A 296 -1.94 -18.70 5.69
CA LEU A 296 -3.04 -18.66 4.74
C LEU A 296 -2.71 -17.67 3.63
N GLN A 297 -2.95 -18.05 2.38
CA GLN A 297 -2.56 -17.29 1.20
C GLN A 297 -3.68 -17.22 0.17
N VAL A 298 -3.68 -16.16 -0.65
CA VAL A 298 -4.58 -15.94 -1.78
C VAL A 298 -3.78 -15.65 -3.05
N MET A 299 -4.30 -16.09 -4.21
CA MET A 299 -3.73 -15.72 -5.51
C MET A 299 -4.09 -14.27 -5.86
N ASN A 300 -3.10 -13.39 -5.90
CA ASN A 300 -3.23 -11.97 -6.25
C ASN A 300 -1.90 -11.48 -6.87
N MET A 301 -1.96 -10.68 -7.94
CA MET A 301 -0.79 -10.20 -8.69
C MET A 301 0.11 -11.32 -9.22
N ALA A 302 -0.50 -12.41 -9.70
CA ALA A 302 0.19 -13.64 -10.10
C ALA A 302 1.13 -14.22 -9.02
N GLU A 303 0.77 -14.11 -7.75
CA GLU A 303 1.52 -14.62 -6.60
C GLU A 303 0.57 -15.14 -5.50
N TYR A 304 1.01 -16.11 -4.69
CA TYR A 304 0.33 -16.45 -3.45
C TYR A 304 0.70 -15.49 -2.31
N LYS A 305 -0.06 -14.40 -2.20
CA LYS A 305 0.11 -13.39 -1.16
C LYS A 305 -0.38 -13.88 0.21
N LYS A 306 0.38 -13.59 1.26
CA LYS A 306 0.03 -13.91 2.66
C LYS A 306 -1.19 -13.11 3.12
N LEU A 307 -2.22 -13.80 3.60
CA LEU A 307 -3.40 -13.23 4.28
C LEU A 307 -3.22 -13.19 5.80
N ALA A 308 -2.85 -14.32 6.40
CA ALA A 308 -2.73 -14.45 7.85
C ALA A 308 -1.64 -15.47 8.21
N LYS A 309 -1.03 -15.28 9.40
CA LYS A 309 -0.09 -16.20 10.01
C LYS A 309 -0.61 -16.58 11.39
N LEU A 310 -0.95 -17.86 11.56
CA LEU A 310 -1.45 -18.43 12.80
C LEU A 310 -0.39 -19.35 13.42
N THR A 311 -0.57 -19.67 14.69
CA THR A 311 0.25 -20.64 15.42
C THR A 311 -0.67 -21.66 16.07
N THR A 312 -0.36 -22.95 15.93
CA THR A 312 -1.13 -24.01 16.58
C THR A 312 -0.90 -24.05 18.09
N ASN A 313 -1.92 -24.46 18.84
CA ASN A 313 -1.82 -24.74 20.27
C ASN A 313 -1.27 -26.16 20.54
N GLU A 314 -1.22 -26.56 21.82
CA GLU A 314 -0.74 -27.88 22.27
C GLU A 314 -1.44 -29.08 21.59
N ASP A 315 -2.71 -28.92 21.20
CA ASP A 315 -3.51 -29.92 20.47
C ASP A 315 -3.27 -29.89 18.94
N GLY A 316 -2.30 -29.12 18.47
CA GLY A 316 -2.02 -28.92 17.05
C GLY A 316 -3.11 -28.16 16.30
N LEU A 317 -3.95 -27.39 16.99
CA LEU A 317 -5.09 -26.68 16.41
C LEU A 317 -4.82 -25.18 16.26
N ALA A 318 -5.17 -24.65 15.10
CA ALA A 318 -5.30 -23.22 14.84
C ALA A 318 -6.72 -22.93 14.30
N SER A 319 -7.24 -21.73 14.52
CA SER A 319 -8.54 -21.35 13.94
C SER A 319 -8.61 -19.88 13.56
N ILE A 320 -9.41 -19.59 12.53
CA ILE A 320 -9.62 -18.24 12.01
C ILE A 320 -11.04 -18.12 11.45
N THR A 321 -11.68 -16.98 11.66
CA THR A 321 -12.91 -16.62 10.96
C THR A 321 -12.53 -16.05 9.59
N ILE A 322 -12.94 -16.66 8.49
CA ILE A 322 -12.50 -16.25 7.14
C ILE A 322 -13.69 -16.17 6.18
N GLY A 323 -13.63 -15.25 5.22
CA GLY A 323 -14.60 -15.15 4.14
C GLY A 323 -14.57 -16.38 3.24
N PHE A 324 -15.67 -16.63 2.52
CA PHE A 324 -15.73 -17.72 1.54
C PHE A 324 -14.80 -17.44 0.36
N GLY A 325 -14.13 -18.47 -0.16
CA GLY A 325 -13.27 -18.40 -1.34
C GLY A 325 -12.22 -19.51 -1.33
N ASP A 326 -11.42 -19.60 -2.38
CA ASP A 326 -10.33 -20.56 -2.47
C ASP A 326 -9.05 -19.95 -1.87
N ILE A 327 -8.39 -20.73 -1.02
CA ILE A 327 -7.15 -20.34 -0.33
C ILE A 327 -6.11 -21.44 -0.46
N ARG A 328 -4.84 -21.05 -0.37
CA ARG A 328 -3.73 -21.97 -0.13
C ARG A 328 -3.34 -21.88 1.34
N ILE A 329 -3.09 -23.02 1.97
CA ILE A 329 -2.68 -23.10 3.37
C ILE A 329 -1.40 -23.90 3.45
N GLN A 330 -0.38 -23.31 4.05
CA GLN A 330 0.91 -23.94 4.32
C GLN A 330 1.13 -24.04 5.82
N ALA A 331 1.61 -25.18 6.31
CA ALA A 331 1.98 -25.38 7.70
C ALA A 331 3.48 -25.72 7.79
N TYR A 332 4.18 -25.14 8.76
CA TYR A 332 5.62 -25.28 8.93
C TYR A 332 5.99 -25.57 10.39
N LYS A 333 6.90 -26.52 10.60
CA LYS A 333 7.54 -26.71 11.91
C LYS A 333 8.88 -27.41 11.76
N ASN A 334 9.96 -26.82 12.28
CA ASN A 334 11.29 -27.43 12.36
C ASN A 334 11.79 -28.05 11.02
N GLY A 335 11.55 -27.38 9.89
CA GLY A 335 11.93 -27.86 8.55
C GLY A 335 10.95 -28.85 7.92
N TRP A 336 9.86 -29.21 8.60
CA TRP A 336 8.74 -29.98 8.04
C TRP A 336 7.68 -29.04 7.48
N MET A 337 7.00 -29.47 6.42
CA MET A 337 5.96 -28.68 5.77
C MET A 337 4.79 -29.54 5.29
N GLY A 338 3.59 -28.97 5.34
CA GLY A 338 2.42 -29.44 4.60
C GLY A 338 1.77 -28.30 3.83
N GLU A 339 1.18 -28.60 2.67
CA GLU A 339 0.46 -27.63 1.84
C GLU A 339 -0.88 -28.24 1.39
N ILE A 340 -1.94 -27.42 1.39
CA ILE A 340 -3.23 -27.77 0.82
C ILE A 340 -3.85 -26.56 0.12
N ASN A 341 -4.42 -26.77 -1.06
CA ASN A 341 -5.36 -25.84 -1.68
C ASN A 341 -6.77 -26.22 -1.21
N PHE A 342 -7.54 -25.25 -0.72
CA PHE A 342 -8.79 -25.51 -0.03
C PHE A 342 -9.85 -24.46 -0.36
N SER A 343 -11.07 -24.91 -0.65
CA SER A 343 -12.22 -24.00 -0.76
C SER A 343 -12.95 -23.90 0.58
N VAL A 344 -13.00 -22.68 1.14
CA VAL A 344 -13.70 -22.40 2.42
C VAL A 344 -15.19 -22.75 2.36
N LYS A 345 -15.77 -22.94 1.16
CA LYS A 345 -17.17 -23.34 0.98
C LYS A 345 -17.45 -24.80 1.37
N GLU A 346 -16.46 -25.68 1.24
CA GLU A 346 -16.65 -27.14 1.36
C GLU A 346 -16.91 -27.60 2.79
N GLN A 347 -15.99 -27.31 3.70
CA GLN A 347 -16.07 -27.71 5.12
C GLN A 347 -15.44 -26.67 6.06
N ASP A 348 -15.61 -26.85 7.38
CA ASP A 348 -15.09 -25.96 8.43
C ASP A 348 -13.84 -26.51 9.13
N ARG A 349 -13.41 -27.72 8.77
CA ARG A 349 -12.28 -28.44 9.39
C ARG A 349 -11.36 -29.00 8.33
N ILE A 350 -10.06 -28.85 8.54
CA ILE A 350 -9.03 -29.44 7.70
C ILE A 350 -7.92 -30.04 8.56
N CYS A 351 -7.27 -31.07 8.05
CA CYS A 351 -6.08 -31.66 8.66
C CYS A 351 -4.91 -31.57 7.68
N ILE A 352 -3.81 -30.94 8.11
CA ILE A 352 -2.57 -30.79 7.34
C ILE A 352 -1.53 -31.70 7.97
N GLN A 353 -1.05 -32.66 7.19
CA GLN A 353 0.05 -33.52 7.58
C GLN A 353 1.37 -32.87 7.22
N LEU A 354 2.26 -32.71 8.20
CA LEU A 354 3.63 -32.27 7.99
C LEU A 354 4.45 -33.43 7.41
N ILE A 355 5.05 -33.17 6.26
CA ILE A 355 5.92 -34.08 5.54
C ILE A 355 7.34 -33.49 5.58
N TRP A 356 8.34 -34.37 5.69
CA TRP A 356 9.73 -33.91 5.71
C TRP A 356 10.07 -33.29 4.35
N ASN A 357 10.69 -32.09 4.37
CA ASN A 357 11.26 -31.41 3.21
C ASN A 357 12.23 -32.25 2.35
N THR A 358 12.64 -33.46 2.79
CA THR A 358 13.47 -34.39 2.01
C THR A 358 12.67 -35.48 1.27
N THR A 359 11.34 -35.45 1.31
CA THR A 359 10.56 -36.37 0.45
C THR A 359 10.84 -36.11 -1.03
N PRO A 360 10.77 -37.11 -1.93
CA PRO A 360 11.17 -36.95 -3.34
C PRO A 360 10.50 -35.79 -4.08
N TYR A 361 9.32 -35.34 -3.61
CA TYR A 361 8.63 -34.14 -4.08
C TYR A 361 9.36 -32.85 -3.68
N PHE A 362 9.72 -32.70 -2.40
CA PHE A 362 10.42 -31.51 -1.90
C PHE A 362 11.92 -31.54 -2.17
N GLN A 363 12.58 -32.72 -2.14
CA GLN A 363 13.96 -32.90 -2.58
C GLN A 363 14.18 -32.39 -4.00
N LYS A 364 13.23 -32.63 -4.92
CA LYS A 364 13.27 -32.09 -6.29
C LYS A 364 13.13 -30.56 -6.37
N ILE A 365 12.54 -29.92 -5.36
CA ILE A 365 12.32 -28.47 -5.28
C ILE A 365 13.45 -27.77 -4.51
N THR A 366 14.06 -28.44 -3.51
CA THR A 366 15.06 -27.87 -2.60
C THR A 366 16.49 -28.27 -2.91
N ASP A 367 16.72 -29.31 -3.72
CA ASP A 367 18.06 -29.69 -4.19
C ASP A 367 18.46 -28.78 -5.36
N ASN A 368 19.45 -27.91 -5.16
CA ASN A 368 19.97 -27.02 -6.20
C ASN A 368 20.75 -27.77 -7.29
N HIS A 369 21.08 -29.06 -7.10
CA HIS A 369 21.85 -29.86 -8.06
C HIS A 369 21.00 -30.74 -8.98
N ALA A 370 19.77 -31.08 -8.60
CA ALA A 370 18.84 -31.86 -9.43
C ALA A 370 18.11 -30.96 -10.43
N SER A 371 18.19 -31.26 -11.73
CA SER A 371 17.42 -30.55 -12.75
C SER A 371 15.95 -30.95 -12.64
N TYR A 372 15.08 -30.02 -12.25
CA TYR A 372 13.65 -30.27 -12.12
C TYR A 372 12.82 -29.27 -12.93
N ASP A 373 12.20 -29.74 -14.02
CA ASP A 373 11.21 -28.96 -14.75
C ASP A 373 9.81 -29.56 -14.51
N SER A 374 8.85 -28.73 -14.11
CA SER A 374 7.45 -29.15 -14.02
C SER A 374 6.50 -28.02 -14.42
N LYS A 375 5.42 -28.38 -15.10
CA LYS A 375 4.31 -27.49 -15.43
C LYS A 375 3.01 -28.07 -14.91
N TYR A 376 2.23 -27.27 -14.17
CA TYR A 376 0.88 -27.64 -13.74
C TYR A 376 -0.05 -26.42 -13.78
N GLN A 377 -1.35 -26.68 -13.69
CA GLN A 377 -2.42 -25.69 -13.77
C GLN A 377 -3.30 -25.76 -12.52
N GLU A 378 -3.78 -24.60 -12.08
CA GLU A 378 -4.84 -24.50 -11.06
C GLU A 378 -5.93 -23.52 -11.52
N THR A 379 -7.16 -23.78 -11.08
CA THR A 379 -8.28 -22.83 -11.19
C THR A 379 -8.62 -22.35 -9.79
N ILE A 380 -8.60 -21.04 -9.58
CA ILE A 380 -8.90 -20.39 -8.31
C ILE A 380 -10.23 -19.67 -8.44
N ASN A 381 -11.20 -20.03 -7.61
CA ASN A 381 -12.53 -19.43 -7.64
C ASN A 381 -12.61 -18.22 -6.71
N ALA A 382 -13.09 -17.11 -7.27
CA ALA A 382 -13.38 -15.91 -6.52
C ALA A 382 -14.70 -16.05 -5.72
N PRO A 383 -14.82 -15.33 -4.60
CA PRO A 383 -16.07 -15.29 -3.84
C PRO A 383 -17.15 -14.56 -4.62
N THR A 384 -18.41 -14.93 -4.41
CA THR A 384 -19.58 -14.23 -4.99
C THR A 384 -20.01 -13.09 -4.08
N ASP A 385 -20.51 -11.99 -4.65
CA ASP A 385 -21.05 -10.87 -3.88
C ASP A 385 -22.21 -11.35 -2.99
N SER A 386 -22.14 -11.04 -1.69
CA SER A 386 -23.13 -11.47 -0.71
C SER A 386 -24.23 -10.44 -0.43
N ASN A 387 -24.13 -9.22 -0.98
CA ASN A 387 -25.09 -8.12 -0.81
C ASN A 387 -25.47 -7.81 0.66
N LYS A 388 -24.59 -8.14 1.63
CA LYS A 388 -24.91 -8.13 3.06
C LYS A 388 -25.32 -6.77 3.61
N ASN A 389 -24.65 -5.70 3.16
CA ASN A 389 -24.80 -4.33 3.70
C ASN A 389 -25.43 -3.37 2.67
N LYS A 390 -26.53 -3.76 2.04
CA LYS A 390 -27.23 -2.87 1.09
C LYS A 390 -28.01 -1.78 1.83
N VAL A 391 -27.43 -0.59 1.91
CA VAL A 391 -28.12 0.63 2.32
C VAL A 391 -28.52 1.42 1.08
N VAL A 392 -29.82 1.62 0.88
CA VAL A 392 -30.37 2.42 -0.22
C VAL A 392 -30.57 3.85 0.26
N LEU A 393 -29.94 4.81 -0.43
CA LEU A 393 -30.11 6.23 -0.14
C LEU A 393 -31.38 6.76 -0.81
N SER A 394 -32.11 7.66 -0.16
CA SER A 394 -33.18 8.40 -0.82
C SER A 394 -32.63 9.29 -1.94
N LYS A 395 -33.46 9.65 -2.94
CA LYS A 395 -33.05 10.58 -4.01
C LYS A 395 -32.49 11.89 -3.45
N THR A 396 -33.14 12.44 -2.43
CA THR A 396 -32.69 13.66 -1.74
C THR A 396 -31.33 13.49 -1.08
N GLN A 397 -31.05 12.34 -0.44
CA GLN A 397 -29.71 12.07 0.12
C GLN A 397 -28.65 11.96 -0.99
N GLN A 398 -28.97 11.30 -2.10
CA GLN A 398 -28.05 11.19 -3.23
C GLN A 398 -27.72 12.57 -3.83
N GLU A 399 -28.72 13.41 -4.06
CA GLU A 399 -28.57 14.78 -4.57
C GLU A 399 -27.78 15.67 -3.60
N ASN A 400 -28.13 15.64 -2.31
CA ASN A 400 -27.41 16.39 -1.27
C ASN A 400 -25.96 15.97 -1.17
N GLY A 401 -25.70 14.65 -1.14
CA GLY A 401 -24.34 14.12 -1.07
C GLY A 401 -23.50 14.53 -2.28
N ARG A 402 -24.07 14.44 -3.48
CA ARG A 402 -23.42 14.90 -4.72
C ARG A 402 -23.08 16.39 -4.66
N LYS A 403 -24.03 17.23 -4.26
CA LYS A 403 -23.80 18.68 -4.12
C LYS A 403 -22.65 18.98 -3.16
N LYS A 404 -22.65 18.39 -1.96
CA LYS A 404 -21.60 18.61 -0.96
C LYS A 404 -20.24 18.09 -1.42
N ARG A 405 -20.18 16.95 -2.13
CA ARG A 405 -18.93 16.42 -2.72
C ARG A 405 -18.36 17.36 -3.78
N LYS A 406 -19.20 17.95 -4.63
CA LYS A 406 -18.78 18.96 -5.61
C LYS A 406 -18.21 20.21 -4.91
N GLU A 407 -18.91 20.75 -3.92
CA GLU A 407 -18.43 21.87 -3.10
C GLU A 407 -17.09 21.55 -2.41
N ALA A 408 -16.92 20.30 -1.94
CA ALA A 408 -15.68 19.86 -1.33
C ALA A 408 -14.51 19.82 -2.31
N ALA A 409 -14.73 19.29 -3.52
CA ALA A 409 -13.74 19.29 -4.59
C ALA A 409 -13.31 20.72 -4.98
N GLU A 410 -14.25 21.67 -5.05
CA GLU A 410 -13.95 23.07 -5.33
C GLU A 410 -13.10 23.74 -4.25
N LYS A 411 -13.42 23.51 -2.97
CA LYS A 411 -12.61 24.01 -1.83
C LYS A 411 -11.19 23.44 -1.87
N ARG A 412 -11.07 22.15 -2.14
CA ARG A 412 -9.77 21.47 -2.29
C ARG A 412 -8.95 22.07 -3.43
N ALA A 413 -9.55 22.23 -4.61
CA ALA A 413 -8.89 22.83 -5.77
C ALA A 413 -8.41 24.26 -5.48
N LYS A 414 -9.26 25.09 -4.86
CA LYS A 414 -8.90 26.46 -4.44
C LYS A 414 -7.72 26.47 -3.47
N LYS A 415 -7.71 25.59 -2.46
CA LYS A 415 -6.60 25.44 -1.50
C LYS A 415 -5.30 25.11 -2.23
N ILE A 416 -5.33 24.14 -3.15
CA ILE A 416 -4.15 23.69 -3.89
C ILE A 416 -3.58 24.79 -4.80
N ILE A 417 -4.45 25.54 -5.49
CA ILE A 417 -4.02 26.67 -6.34
C ILE A 417 -3.29 27.73 -5.52
N HIS A 418 -3.73 28.00 -4.28
CA HIS A 418 -3.10 29.01 -3.41
C HIS A 418 -1.70 28.64 -2.92
N TYR A 419 -1.28 27.37 -3.01
CA TYR A 419 0.09 26.99 -2.64
C TYR A 419 1.12 27.37 -3.70
N PHE A 420 0.70 27.56 -4.95
CA PHE A 420 1.61 27.84 -6.05
C PHE A 420 1.87 29.35 -6.19
N ASP A 421 3.14 29.73 -6.13
CA ASP A 421 3.59 31.11 -6.31
C ASP A 421 4.28 31.25 -7.67
N GLU A 422 3.57 31.81 -8.66
CA GLU A 422 4.05 31.94 -10.05
C GLU A 422 5.28 32.84 -10.15
N GLU A 423 5.38 33.90 -9.33
CA GLU A 423 6.55 34.80 -9.35
C GLU A 423 7.81 34.03 -8.94
N LYS A 424 7.72 33.24 -7.86
CA LYS A 424 8.84 32.41 -7.40
C LYS A 424 9.16 31.29 -8.37
N ALA A 425 8.15 30.60 -8.90
CA ALA A 425 8.36 29.51 -9.86
C ALA A 425 8.97 30.00 -11.18
N SER A 426 8.63 31.22 -11.63
CA SER A 426 9.18 31.80 -12.88
C SER A 426 10.71 31.96 -12.89
N LYS A 427 11.35 31.97 -11.71
CA LYS A 427 12.82 32.00 -11.57
C LYS A 427 13.49 30.68 -11.98
N PHE A 428 12.71 29.60 -12.03
CA PHE A 428 13.15 28.22 -12.27
C PHE A 428 12.19 27.52 -13.25
N PRO A 429 12.14 27.95 -14.52
CA PRO A 429 11.14 27.51 -15.48
C PRO A 429 11.22 26.01 -15.80
N GLU A 430 12.42 25.41 -15.75
CA GLU A 430 12.65 23.98 -15.97
C GLU A 430 12.08 23.12 -14.82
N GLU A 431 11.99 23.70 -13.62
CA GLU A 431 11.52 23.04 -12.40
C GLU A 431 10.04 23.33 -12.10
N LYS A 432 9.30 23.97 -13.02
CA LYS A 432 7.87 24.32 -12.82
C LYS A 432 7.01 23.10 -12.43
N GLU A 433 7.21 21.94 -13.06
CA GLU A 433 6.48 20.71 -12.70
C GLU A 433 6.78 20.27 -11.25
N ILE A 434 8.02 20.45 -10.77
CA ILE A 434 8.40 20.11 -9.39
C ILE A 434 7.65 21.00 -8.42
N PHE A 435 7.59 22.31 -8.68
CA PHE A 435 6.81 23.25 -7.87
C PHE A 435 5.31 22.91 -7.88
N GLU A 436 4.74 22.62 -9.05
CA GLU A 436 3.34 22.21 -9.16
C GLU A 436 3.05 20.90 -8.41
N THR A 437 4.00 19.97 -8.39
CA THR A 437 3.88 18.66 -7.71
C THR A 437 4.10 18.76 -6.20
N SER A 438 4.91 19.72 -5.74
CA SER A 438 5.22 19.93 -4.32
C SER A 438 4.03 20.41 -3.48
N LYS A 439 3.02 21.04 -4.11
CA LYS A 439 1.79 21.52 -3.46
C LYS A 439 2.12 22.35 -2.21
N GLY A 440 1.59 21.99 -1.03
CA GLY A 440 1.87 22.71 0.21
C GLY A 440 3.34 22.74 0.64
N ASN A 441 4.21 21.93 0.02
CA ASN A 441 5.66 21.90 0.27
C ASN A 441 6.48 22.84 -0.64
N PHE A 442 5.80 23.68 -1.45
CA PHE A 442 6.43 24.62 -2.39
C PHE A 442 7.57 25.43 -1.78
N HIS A 443 7.39 25.93 -0.55
CA HIS A 443 8.35 26.83 0.07
C HIS A 443 9.69 26.16 0.40
N GLU A 444 9.67 24.89 0.83
CA GLU A 444 10.89 24.11 1.11
C GLU A 444 11.70 23.90 -0.17
N ILE A 445 11.04 23.55 -1.28
CA ILE A 445 11.69 23.39 -2.59
C ILE A 445 12.27 24.72 -3.08
N PHE A 446 11.51 25.81 -2.95
CA PHE A 446 11.97 27.14 -3.36
C PHE A 446 13.16 27.61 -2.54
N GLN A 447 13.10 27.43 -1.21
CA GLN A 447 14.17 27.80 -0.29
C GLN A 447 15.46 27.07 -0.66
N PHE A 448 15.38 25.77 -0.97
CA PHE A 448 16.54 24.99 -1.39
C PHE A 448 17.10 25.46 -2.74
N LEU A 449 16.26 25.66 -3.76
CA LEU A 449 16.74 26.09 -5.09
C LEU A 449 17.33 27.51 -5.08
N SER A 450 16.83 28.39 -4.22
CA SER A 450 17.19 29.81 -4.22
C SER A 450 18.36 30.16 -3.29
N ALA A 451 18.94 29.19 -2.59
CA ALA A 451 19.99 29.46 -1.61
C ALA A 451 21.30 29.94 -2.25
N ASP A 452 21.69 29.38 -3.42
CA ASP A 452 22.85 29.82 -4.21
C ASP A 452 22.78 29.29 -5.66
N SER A 453 23.86 29.48 -6.44
CA SER A 453 23.95 29.08 -7.85
C SER A 453 24.53 27.68 -8.09
N ASN A 454 24.61 26.81 -7.07
CA ASN A 454 25.17 25.46 -7.22
C ASN A 454 24.26 24.59 -8.12
N PRO A 455 24.77 24.08 -9.27
CA PRO A 455 23.97 23.31 -10.21
C PRO A 455 23.46 21.98 -9.62
N ASP A 456 24.10 21.44 -8.58
CA ASP A 456 23.67 20.18 -7.95
C ASP A 456 22.37 20.30 -7.18
N ARG A 457 21.90 21.51 -6.89
CA ARG A 457 20.55 21.73 -6.33
C ARG A 457 19.47 21.17 -7.27
N LYS A 458 19.59 21.46 -8.57
CA LYS A 458 18.68 20.92 -9.58
C LYS A 458 18.86 19.40 -9.71
N ASN A 459 20.10 18.92 -9.75
CA ASN A 459 20.39 17.49 -9.87
C ASN A 459 19.79 16.66 -8.72
N ILE A 460 19.91 17.14 -7.48
CA ILE A 460 19.30 16.50 -6.31
C ILE A 460 17.78 16.40 -6.51
N LEU A 461 17.11 17.49 -6.86
CA LEU A 461 15.66 17.47 -7.02
C LEU A 461 15.22 16.50 -8.12
N HIS A 462 15.87 16.53 -9.29
CA HIS A 462 15.54 15.62 -10.39
C HIS A 462 15.80 14.13 -10.10
N SER A 463 16.58 13.81 -9.06
CA SER A 463 16.82 12.43 -8.62
C SER A 463 15.73 11.88 -7.69
N LEU A 464 14.81 12.72 -7.21
CA LEU A 464 13.78 12.33 -6.23
C LEU A 464 12.52 11.76 -6.89
N SER A 465 11.76 10.97 -6.13
CA SER A 465 10.43 10.56 -6.57
C SER A 465 9.47 11.76 -6.56
N LYS A 466 8.42 11.71 -7.39
CA LYS A 466 7.36 12.75 -7.38
C LYS A 466 6.73 12.93 -5.99
N LYS A 467 6.70 11.87 -5.19
CA LYS A 467 6.12 11.90 -3.84
C LYS A 467 7.04 12.60 -2.84
N ASP A 468 8.35 12.53 -3.03
CA ASP A 468 9.32 13.21 -2.17
C ASP A 468 9.18 14.73 -2.23
N TYR A 469 8.78 15.30 -3.37
CA TYR A 469 8.48 16.73 -3.47
C TYR A 469 7.39 17.19 -2.51
N LYS A 470 6.52 16.30 -2.04
CA LYS A 470 5.37 16.63 -1.17
C LYS A 470 5.77 16.82 0.29
N ASP A 471 6.94 16.35 0.74
CA ASP A 471 7.32 16.41 2.15
C ASP A 471 8.84 16.46 2.43
N VAL A 472 9.70 16.52 1.41
CA VAL A 472 11.14 16.76 1.62
C VAL A 472 11.40 18.19 2.09
N THR A 473 12.35 18.36 3.01
CA THR A 473 12.70 19.68 3.55
C THR A 473 14.01 20.19 2.95
N ALA A 474 14.17 21.51 2.86
CA ALA A 474 15.40 22.15 2.46
C ALA A 474 16.56 21.69 3.36
N LEU A 475 16.31 21.52 4.66
CA LEU A 475 17.31 21.03 5.62
C LEU A 475 17.86 19.65 5.24
N VAL A 476 16.99 18.72 4.81
CA VAL A 476 17.43 17.40 4.34
C VAL A 476 18.29 17.58 3.10
N LEU A 477 17.84 18.32 2.09
CA LEU A 477 18.55 18.50 0.82
C LEU A 477 19.92 19.17 1.00
N GLU A 478 19.99 20.19 1.85
CA GLU A 478 21.24 20.88 2.21
C GLU A 478 22.25 19.94 2.89
N ALA A 479 21.80 18.97 3.68
CA ALA A 479 22.70 18.03 4.33
C ALA A 479 23.45 17.13 3.34
N PHE A 480 22.85 16.85 2.16
CA PHE A 480 23.50 16.10 1.09
C PHE A 480 24.40 16.99 0.26
N LEU A 481 23.92 18.19 -0.11
CA LEU A 481 24.71 19.12 -0.91
C LEU A 481 26.00 19.54 -0.21
N ASN A 482 25.95 19.75 1.11
CA ASN A 482 27.09 20.21 1.92
C ASN A 482 27.94 19.06 2.46
N ASN A 483 27.81 17.84 1.92
CA ASN A 483 28.63 16.72 2.36
C ASN A 483 30.11 16.94 1.96
N PRO A 484 31.06 17.01 2.92
CA PRO A 484 32.47 17.32 2.63
C PRO A 484 33.19 16.27 1.76
N TYR A 485 32.64 15.07 1.63
CA TYR A 485 33.18 14.03 0.75
C TYR A 485 32.76 14.21 -0.72
N ILE A 486 31.88 15.18 -1.00
CA ILE A 486 31.48 15.60 -2.34
C ILE A 486 32.40 16.74 -2.77
N ASN A 487 33.57 16.39 -3.30
CA ASN A 487 34.46 17.32 -3.98
C ASN A 487 34.72 16.80 -5.40
N ASN A 488 34.52 17.67 -6.41
CA ASN A 488 34.60 17.35 -7.84
C ASN A 488 35.91 16.66 -8.25
N GLU A 489 37.03 16.94 -7.57
CA GLU A 489 38.31 16.29 -7.88
C GLU A 489 38.30 14.78 -7.52
N ASN A 490 37.70 14.43 -6.37
CA ASN A 490 37.66 13.06 -5.85
C ASN A 490 36.63 12.17 -6.56
N LEU A 491 35.64 12.77 -7.22
CA LEU A 491 34.54 12.06 -7.88
C LEU A 491 34.63 12.09 -9.41
N SER A 492 35.72 12.65 -9.97
CA SER A 492 35.95 12.79 -11.43
C SER A 492 35.95 11.46 -12.20
N HIS A 493 36.20 10.34 -11.53
CA HIS A 493 36.16 8.98 -12.09
C HIS A 493 34.77 8.33 -12.02
N ILE A 494 33.80 8.98 -11.36
CA ILE A 494 32.43 8.49 -11.21
C ILE A 494 31.58 9.20 -12.26
N GLY A 495 30.91 8.43 -13.12
CA GLY A 495 30.00 8.96 -14.12
C GLY A 495 28.92 9.85 -13.50
N LYS A 496 28.52 10.92 -14.19
CA LYS A 496 27.55 11.91 -13.69
C LYS A 496 26.27 11.27 -13.14
N ASN A 497 25.71 10.28 -13.83
CA ASN A 497 24.50 9.61 -13.38
C ASN A 497 24.71 8.83 -12.08
N ILE A 498 25.86 8.16 -11.92
CA ILE A 498 26.17 7.43 -10.69
C ILE A 498 26.34 8.38 -9.51
N TYR A 499 26.96 9.53 -9.75
CA TYR A 499 27.07 10.60 -8.75
C TYR A 499 25.69 11.12 -8.33
N ILE A 500 24.81 11.43 -9.28
CA ILE A 500 23.47 11.94 -8.98
C ILE A 500 22.64 10.89 -8.23
N ASP A 501 22.52 9.67 -8.77
CA ASP A 501 21.59 8.65 -8.28
C ASP A 501 22.05 7.99 -6.97
N TYR A 502 23.36 7.94 -6.73
CA TYR A 502 23.93 7.14 -5.65
C TYR A 502 24.87 7.90 -4.71
N ILE A 503 25.03 9.21 -4.86
CA ILE A 503 25.71 10.06 -3.88
C ILE A 503 24.83 11.25 -3.48
N LEU A 504 24.33 12.00 -4.46
CA LEU A 504 23.48 13.17 -4.21
C LEU A 504 22.06 12.80 -3.78
N CYS A 505 21.48 11.77 -4.40
CA CYS A 505 20.11 11.34 -4.11
C CYS A 505 19.98 10.88 -2.64
N PRO A 506 19.15 11.56 -1.83
CA PRO A 506 18.91 11.19 -0.43
C PRO A 506 18.25 9.82 -0.25
N ARG A 507 17.45 9.44 -1.24
CA ARG A 507 16.56 8.28 -1.26
C ARG A 507 17.35 7.00 -1.51
N ILE A 508 17.18 6.00 -0.66
CA ILE A 508 17.77 4.66 -0.81
C ILE A 508 16.69 3.63 -1.10
N TYR A 509 15.60 3.66 -0.34
CA TYR A 509 14.43 2.80 -0.49
C TYR A 509 13.17 3.56 0.00
N ASN A 510 12.21 2.90 0.65
CA ASN A 510 10.96 3.50 1.11
C ASN A 510 11.04 4.12 2.52
N GLU A 511 12.23 4.41 3.06
CA GLU A 511 12.41 5.04 4.37
C GLU A 511 11.90 6.48 4.45
N GLU A 512 11.87 7.04 5.65
CA GLU A 512 11.74 8.49 5.84
C GLU A 512 13.07 9.18 5.52
N LEU A 513 13.05 10.26 4.73
CA LEU A 513 14.27 11.00 4.43
C LEU A 513 14.74 11.74 5.68
N SER A 514 16.05 11.69 5.92
CA SER A 514 16.67 12.34 7.08
C SER A 514 18.01 12.96 6.66
N PRO A 515 18.47 14.01 7.36
CA PRO A 515 19.76 14.67 7.10
C PRO A 515 20.92 13.83 7.65
N TYR A 516 21.04 12.58 7.19
CA TYR A 516 21.98 11.62 7.77
C TYR A 516 23.48 11.90 7.55
N PRO A 517 23.95 12.57 6.48
CA PRO A 517 25.39 12.76 6.27
C PRO A 517 26.11 13.45 7.45
N PRO A 518 25.69 14.65 7.92
CA PRO A 518 26.35 15.32 9.04
C PRO A 518 26.25 14.52 10.34
N PHE A 519 25.14 13.79 10.56
CA PHE A 519 25.02 12.92 11.72
C PHE A 519 26.04 11.78 11.67
N ILE A 520 26.19 11.11 10.52
CA ILE A 520 27.15 10.02 10.34
C ILE A 520 28.58 10.49 10.54
N HIS A 521 28.95 11.68 10.03
CA HIS A 521 30.28 12.25 10.25
C HIS A 521 30.57 12.57 11.71
N SER A 522 29.57 13.02 12.48
CA SER A 522 29.74 13.26 13.92
C SER A 522 29.74 11.98 14.76
N TYR A 523 29.07 10.92 14.29
CA TYR A 523 28.96 9.65 15.00
C TYR A 523 30.24 8.79 14.92
N PHE A 524 30.89 8.76 13.75
CA PHE A 524 32.10 7.97 13.54
C PHE A 524 33.35 8.84 13.59
N SER A 525 34.44 8.30 14.15
CA SER A 525 35.74 8.97 14.09
C SER A 525 36.29 8.99 12.66
N GLU A 526 37.12 9.99 12.33
CA GLU A 526 37.79 10.09 11.01
C GLU A 526 38.53 8.78 10.64
N LYS A 527 39.22 8.17 11.60
CA LYS A 527 39.91 6.89 11.41
C LYS A 527 38.97 5.75 11.01
N GLN A 528 37.74 5.71 11.55
CA GLN A 528 36.74 4.72 11.16
C GLN A 528 36.22 4.99 9.76
N LEU A 529 35.91 6.25 9.44
CA LEU A 529 35.46 6.65 8.11
C LEU A 529 36.52 6.31 7.05
N GLU A 530 37.80 6.58 7.29
CA GLU A 530 38.90 6.19 6.42
C GLU A 530 39.02 4.66 6.25
N ALA A 531 38.83 3.90 7.33
CA ALA A 531 38.84 2.44 7.26
C ALA A 531 37.68 1.92 6.39
N PHE A 532 36.48 2.49 6.53
CA PHE A 532 35.34 2.18 5.68
C PHE A 532 35.61 2.54 4.22
N ARG A 533 36.28 3.66 3.93
CA ARG A 533 36.66 4.00 2.56
C ARG A 533 37.64 2.99 1.94
N LYS A 534 38.58 2.48 2.72
CA LYS A 534 39.55 1.46 2.27
C LYS A 534 38.91 0.08 2.10
N ASN A 535 37.90 -0.26 2.90
CA ASN A 535 37.16 -1.51 2.80
C ASN A 535 35.64 -1.29 3.03
N PRO A 536 34.88 -0.95 1.97
CA PRO A 536 33.46 -0.59 2.10
C PRO A 536 32.59 -1.65 2.79
N PHE A 537 32.86 -2.94 2.57
CA PHE A 537 32.08 -4.02 3.18
C PHE A 537 32.32 -4.19 4.69
N SER A 538 33.38 -3.59 5.26
CA SER A 538 33.58 -3.56 6.71
C SER A 538 32.51 -2.74 7.45
N VAL A 539 31.79 -1.88 6.74
CA VAL A 539 30.57 -1.22 7.27
C VAL A 539 29.52 -2.26 7.65
N TRP A 540 29.33 -3.31 6.84
CA TRP A 540 28.37 -4.36 7.16
C TRP A 540 28.80 -5.15 8.40
N ASP A 541 30.10 -5.45 8.53
CA ASP A 541 30.63 -6.13 9.72
C ASP A 541 30.43 -5.28 10.99
N TYR A 542 30.60 -3.95 10.88
CA TYR A 542 30.25 -3.02 11.96
C TYR A 542 28.75 -3.10 12.29
N ILE A 543 27.88 -3.07 11.28
CA ILE A 543 26.42 -3.11 11.47
C ILE A 543 25.99 -4.43 12.11
N GLU A 544 26.48 -5.58 11.65
CA GLU A 544 26.18 -6.89 12.22
C GLU A 544 26.59 -6.97 13.70
N LYS A 545 27.71 -6.34 14.05
CA LYS A 545 28.24 -6.35 15.42
C LYS A 545 27.51 -5.37 16.35
N ASN A 546 27.09 -4.20 15.86
CA ASN A 546 26.66 -3.09 16.71
C ASN A 546 25.17 -2.76 16.60
N ILE A 547 24.50 -3.18 15.53
CA ILE A 547 23.08 -2.92 15.30
C ILE A 547 22.34 -4.25 15.43
N GLU A 548 21.61 -4.42 16.52
CA GLU A 548 20.90 -5.66 16.80
C GLU A 548 19.56 -5.72 16.03
N ASP A 549 19.21 -6.89 15.52
CA ASP A 549 17.87 -7.14 14.97
C ASP A 549 16.96 -7.62 16.10
N ILE A 550 15.77 -7.03 16.23
CA ILE A 550 14.79 -7.44 17.24
C ILE A 550 13.44 -7.69 16.55
N PRO A 551 13.26 -8.86 15.92
CA PRO A 551 12.03 -9.18 15.20
C PRO A 551 10.76 -9.09 16.05
N GLY A 552 10.87 -9.25 17.38
CA GLY A 552 9.76 -9.10 18.32
C GLY A 552 9.27 -7.66 18.54
N GLU A 553 10.07 -6.65 18.17
CA GLU A 553 9.81 -5.22 18.44
C GLU A 553 9.63 -4.38 17.16
N THR A 554 9.79 -5.03 16.00
CA THR A 554 9.69 -4.40 14.67
C THR A 554 8.73 -5.19 13.80
N TYR A 555 7.97 -4.51 12.94
CA TYR A 555 7.14 -5.14 11.90
C TYR A 555 7.61 -4.71 10.51
N GLY A 556 7.47 -5.58 9.52
CA GLY A 556 8.18 -5.49 8.24
C GLY A 556 7.76 -4.35 7.31
N MET A 557 6.71 -3.60 7.65
CA MET A 557 6.19 -2.50 6.84
C MET A 557 6.79 -1.13 7.19
N ILE A 558 7.65 -1.04 8.20
CA ILE A 558 8.26 0.22 8.63
C ILE A 558 9.79 0.10 8.71
N TYR A 559 10.49 1.09 8.17
CA TYR A 559 11.94 1.12 8.08
C TYR A 559 12.50 2.25 8.95
N SER A 560 13.51 1.93 9.76
CA SER A 560 14.20 2.93 10.58
C SER A 560 15.14 3.74 9.69
N THR A 561 15.23 5.04 9.99
CA THR A 561 16.16 5.95 9.33
C THR A 561 17.61 5.59 9.73
N PRO A 562 18.62 5.96 8.92
CA PRO A 562 20.02 5.77 9.31
C PRO A 562 20.36 6.40 10.67
N ILE A 563 19.83 7.58 10.95
CA ILE A 563 20.00 8.28 12.23
C ILE A 563 19.37 7.48 13.38
N GLY A 564 18.12 7.07 13.20
CA GLY A 564 17.37 6.25 14.16
C GLY A 564 18.12 5.00 14.54
N CYS A 565 18.52 4.20 13.55
CA CYS A 565 19.30 2.98 13.73
C CYS A 565 20.55 3.20 14.60
N LEU A 566 21.31 4.28 14.37
CA LEU A 566 22.55 4.57 15.11
C LEU A 566 22.29 5.07 16.54
N LYS A 567 21.20 5.81 16.78
CA LYS A 567 20.80 6.30 18.11
C LYS A 567 20.39 5.16 19.05
N ILE A 568 19.52 4.26 18.56
CA ILE A 568 19.00 3.16 19.38
C ILE A 568 19.85 1.89 19.26
N LYS A 569 20.75 1.81 18.27
CA LYS A 569 21.60 0.64 17.94
C LYS A 569 20.80 -0.60 17.56
N LYS A 570 19.63 -0.40 16.93
CA LYS A 570 18.70 -1.47 16.54
C LYS A 570 18.12 -1.19 15.15
N GLY A 571 17.75 -2.24 14.43
CA GLY A 571 17.04 -2.11 13.15
C GLY A 571 16.82 -3.48 12.51
N ASN A 572 15.70 -3.65 11.81
CA ASN A 572 15.44 -4.85 11.02
C ASN A 572 16.41 -4.96 9.84
N LEU A 573 16.47 -6.13 9.20
CA LEU A 573 17.40 -6.39 8.09
C LEU A 573 17.40 -5.30 7.00
N ILE A 574 16.23 -4.83 6.57
CA ILE A 574 16.13 -3.78 5.54
C ILE A 574 16.67 -2.45 6.06
N SER A 575 16.36 -2.07 7.30
CA SER A 575 16.90 -0.85 7.93
C SER A 575 18.42 -0.90 8.07
N LYS A 576 19.00 -2.08 8.34
CA LYS A 576 20.46 -2.30 8.34
C LYS A 576 21.06 -2.11 6.95
N LYS A 577 20.40 -2.62 5.91
CA LYS A 577 20.83 -2.46 4.51
C LYS A 577 20.77 -0.99 4.05
N ILE A 578 19.74 -0.26 4.47
CA ILE A 578 19.63 1.20 4.26
C ILE A 578 20.76 1.93 4.98
N LEU A 579 21.02 1.61 6.25
CA LEU A 579 22.13 2.19 7.02
C LEU A 579 23.49 1.93 6.36
N PHE A 580 23.75 0.71 5.88
CA PHE A 580 24.97 0.38 5.15
C PHE A 580 25.18 1.32 3.96
N THR A 581 24.13 1.48 3.14
CA THR A 581 24.16 2.35 1.96
C THR A 581 24.37 3.81 2.37
N ALA A 582 23.64 4.29 3.38
CA ALA A 582 23.75 5.66 3.87
C ALA A 582 25.16 6.01 4.39
N ILE A 583 25.83 5.10 5.12
CA ILE A 583 27.20 5.30 5.58
C ILE A 583 28.17 5.45 4.40
N LEU A 584 28.07 4.58 3.40
CA LEU A 584 28.94 4.63 2.22
C LEU A 584 28.72 5.90 1.39
N ARG A 585 27.46 6.28 1.12
CA ARG A 585 27.14 7.51 0.40
C ARG A 585 27.64 8.75 1.15
N SER A 586 27.55 8.74 2.48
CA SER A 586 28.05 9.84 3.33
C SER A 586 29.57 10.03 3.24
N ILE A 587 30.34 9.02 2.85
CA ILE A 587 31.81 9.10 2.68
C ILE A 587 32.24 9.10 1.19
N GLY A 588 31.32 9.43 0.29
CA GLY A 588 31.60 9.59 -1.15
C GLY A 588 31.73 8.27 -1.92
N ILE A 589 31.18 7.17 -1.42
CA ILE A 589 31.22 5.86 -2.08
C ILE A 589 29.82 5.51 -2.62
N PRO A 590 29.65 5.41 -3.95
CA PRO A 590 28.35 5.10 -4.51
C PRO A 590 27.92 3.68 -4.13
N ALA A 591 26.74 3.56 -3.54
CA ALA A 591 26.19 2.30 -3.08
C ALA A 591 24.67 2.26 -3.27
N ARG A 592 24.12 1.06 -3.42
CA ARG A 592 22.67 0.84 -3.59
C ARG A 592 22.21 -0.50 -3.03
N LEU A 593 20.89 -0.61 -2.91
CA LEU A 593 20.21 -1.89 -2.81
C LEU A 593 19.90 -2.35 -4.25
N CYS A 594 20.30 -3.58 -4.58
CA CYS A 594 20.00 -4.20 -5.87
C CYS A 594 18.48 -4.21 -6.08
N PRO A 595 17.93 -3.57 -7.13
CA PRO A 595 16.47 -3.44 -7.30
C PRO A 595 15.72 -4.78 -7.33
N GLU A 596 16.36 -5.83 -7.84
CA GLU A 596 15.73 -7.12 -8.10
C GLU A 596 15.62 -8.00 -6.84
N ASN A 597 16.58 -7.89 -5.92
CA ASN A 597 16.72 -8.81 -4.79
C ASN A 597 17.21 -8.16 -3.48
N MET A 598 17.30 -6.83 -3.43
CA MET A 598 17.68 -6.04 -2.26
C MET A 598 19.07 -6.38 -1.69
N GLU A 599 19.96 -7.02 -2.45
CA GLU A 599 21.35 -7.27 -2.03
C GLU A 599 22.18 -5.99 -2.02
N LEU A 600 23.24 -5.96 -1.19
CA LEU A 600 24.12 -4.80 -1.05
C LEU A 600 25.09 -4.69 -2.23
N GLU A 601 25.08 -3.55 -2.90
CA GLU A 601 25.96 -3.26 -4.03
C GLU A 601 26.78 -1.99 -3.81
N VAL A 602 28.09 -2.09 -4.06
CA VAL A 602 29.05 -0.98 -4.01
C VAL A 602 29.64 -0.79 -5.40
N TYR A 603 29.60 0.44 -5.90
CA TYR A 603 30.15 0.78 -7.21
C TYR A 603 31.67 0.57 -7.24
N ILE A 604 32.18 0.00 -8.34
CA ILE A 604 33.62 -0.16 -8.58
C ILE A 604 34.07 0.86 -9.62
N GLU A 605 33.60 0.69 -10.85
CA GLU A 605 34.02 1.44 -12.04
C GLU A 605 32.99 1.26 -13.17
N GLU A 606 33.17 1.98 -14.27
CA GLU A 606 32.45 1.72 -15.51
C GLU A 606 33.25 0.75 -16.40
N ILE A 607 32.61 -0.35 -16.81
CA ILE A 607 33.17 -1.34 -17.73
C ILE A 607 32.32 -1.32 -19.00
N GLN A 608 32.93 -0.96 -20.14
CA GLN A 608 32.25 -0.88 -21.45
C GLN A 608 31.01 0.04 -21.44
N GLY A 609 31.09 1.17 -20.73
CA GLY A 609 29.99 2.14 -20.63
C GLY A 609 28.83 1.68 -19.74
N LYS A 610 29.01 0.63 -18.95
CA LYS A 610 28.02 0.17 -17.96
C LYS A 610 28.62 0.20 -16.54
N PRO A 611 27.85 0.62 -15.54
CA PRO A 611 28.34 0.64 -14.16
C PRO A 611 28.53 -0.78 -13.64
N SER A 612 29.69 -1.04 -13.04
CA SER A 612 30.05 -2.30 -12.40
C SER A 612 29.85 -2.22 -10.88
N TRP A 613 29.14 -3.21 -10.34
CA TRP A 613 28.74 -3.26 -8.94
C TRP A 613 29.33 -4.50 -8.25
N LYS A 614 30.04 -4.29 -7.14
CA LYS A 614 30.52 -5.36 -6.26
C LYS A 614 29.45 -5.74 -5.26
N LYS A 615 29.26 -7.03 -5.04
CA LYS A 615 28.50 -7.59 -3.91
C LYS A 615 29.46 -8.12 -2.83
N LYS A 616 29.00 -8.19 -1.58
CA LYS A 616 29.77 -8.84 -0.50
C LYS A 616 30.02 -10.32 -0.82
N ILE A 617 29.01 -10.97 -1.41
CA ILE A 617 29.05 -12.36 -1.84
C ILE A 617 28.76 -12.40 -3.35
N SER A 618 29.74 -12.88 -4.14
CA SER A 618 29.50 -13.19 -5.54
C SER A 618 28.85 -14.55 -5.65
N LYS A 619 27.63 -14.59 -6.18
CA LYS A 619 26.89 -15.84 -6.44
C LYS A 619 26.99 -16.18 -7.93
N LYS A 620 27.12 -17.46 -8.22
CA LYS A 620 27.13 -18.02 -9.58
C LYS A 620 25.81 -17.69 -10.28
N LYS A 621 25.85 -17.42 -11.58
CA LYS A 621 24.68 -16.99 -12.37
C LYS A 621 24.51 -17.83 -13.63
N GLY A 622 23.29 -17.93 -14.10
CA GLY A 622 22.93 -18.44 -15.43
C GLY A 622 21.86 -17.57 -16.07
N THR A 623 21.61 -17.80 -17.36
CA THR A 623 20.68 -17.00 -18.16
C THR A 623 19.36 -17.73 -18.35
N LEU A 624 18.24 -17.07 -18.04
CA LEU A 624 16.90 -17.51 -18.41
C LEU A 624 16.40 -16.71 -19.61
N LEU A 625 16.10 -17.40 -20.72
CA LEU A 625 15.46 -16.84 -21.89
C LEU A 625 13.99 -17.25 -21.92
N LEU A 626 13.12 -16.27 -21.72
CA LEU A 626 11.67 -16.42 -21.84
C LEU A 626 11.23 -16.06 -23.25
N SER A 627 10.30 -16.82 -23.80
CA SER A 627 9.60 -16.51 -25.05
C SER A 627 8.09 -16.58 -24.86
N VAL A 628 7.37 -15.75 -25.61
CA VAL A 628 5.90 -15.64 -25.54
C VAL A 628 5.30 -15.70 -26.93
N GLN A 629 3.99 -15.94 -27.00
CA GLN A 629 3.25 -15.86 -28.26
C GLN A 629 3.23 -14.42 -28.78
N GLU A 630 3.36 -14.26 -30.10
CA GLU A 630 3.26 -12.96 -30.76
C GLU A 630 1.90 -12.28 -30.47
N GLY A 631 1.93 -10.98 -30.18
CA GLY A 631 0.72 -10.20 -29.85
C GLY A 631 0.19 -10.38 -28.43
N SER A 632 0.77 -11.25 -27.61
CA SER A 632 0.36 -11.44 -26.21
C SER A 632 0.94 -10.36 -25.28
N LYS A 633 0.13 -9.85 -24.34
CA LYS A 633 0.56 -8.83 -23.37
C LYS A 633 0.97 -9.48 -22.04
N TRP A 634 2.20 -9.20 -21.62
CA TRP A 634 2.79 -9.71 -20.38
C TRP A 634 3.20 -8.55 -19.48
N ILE A 635 2.54 -8.44 -18.33
CA ILE A 635 2.78 -7.37 -17.37
C ILE A 635 3.14 -8.03 -16.04
N TYR A 636 4.32 -7.69 -15.52
CA TYR A 636 4.79 -8.17 -14.22
C TYR A 636 3.80 -7.75 -13.12
N HIS A 637 3.53 -8.62 -12.15
CA HIS A 637 2.51 -8.42 -11.10
C HIS A 637 1.05 -8.28 -11.57
N GLN A 638 0.74 -8.56 -12.84
CA GLN A 638 -0.64 -8.69 -13.31
C GLN A 638 -0.87 -10.03 -13.98
N THR A 639 0.00 -10.40 -14.92
CA THR A 639 -0.16 -11.63 -15.71
C THR A 639 0.91 -12.67 -15.39
N TRP A 640 2.03 -12.26 -14.81
CA TRP A 640 3.09 -13.19 -14.41
C TRP A 640 4.01 -12.64 -13.32
N THR A 641 4.65 -13.54 -12.59
CA THR A 641 5.78 -13.27 -11.68
C THR A 641 6.81 -14.38 -11.75
N ILE A 642 8.03 -14.11 -11.28
CA ILE A 642 9.07 -15.13 -11.01
C ILE A 642 9.50 -15.05 -9.54
N GLY A 643 9.56 -16.18 -8.86
CA GLY A 643 10.11 -16.30 -7.52
C GLY A 643 11.27 -17.28 -7.43
N LYS A 644 12.17 -17.04 -6.47
CA LYS A 644 13.28 -17.91 -6.10
C LYS A 644 12.94 -18.68 -4.83
N PHE A 645 13.26 -19.98 -4.80
CA PHE A 645 13.11 -20.78 -3.60
C PHE A 645 14.28 -20.55 -2.63
N HIS A 646 13.94 -20.18 -1.39
CA HIS A 646 14.84 -20.15 -0.23
C HIS A 646 14.46 -21.30 0.69
N GLY A 647 15.07 -22.47 0.42
CA GLY A 647 14.56 -23.73 0.96
C GLY A 647 13.19 -24.03 0.36
N ILE A 648 12.15 -24.01 1.19
CA ILE A 648 10.76 -24.30 0.81
C ILE A 648 9.90 -23.04 0.64
N GLN A 649 10.41 -21.89 1.05
CA GLN A 649 9.73 -20.61 0.88
C GLN A 649 10.02 -20.05 -0.50
N LEU A 650 9.01 -19.54 -1.17
CA LEU A 650 9.15 -18.84 -2.44
C LEU A 650 9.17 -17.34 -2.18
N GLU A 651 10.27 -16.68 -2.57
CA GLU A 651 10.38 -15.23 -2.57
C GLU A 651 10.21 -14.72 -4.00
N THR A 652 9.15 -13.96 -4.26
CA THR A 652 8.95 -13.30 -5.55
C THR A 652 10.03 -12.24 -5.75
N LEU A 653 10.74 -12.33 -6.88
CA LEU A 653 11.72 -11.32 -7.28
C LEU A 653 11.01 -10.09 -7.82
N ASN A 654 11.62 -8.91 -7.71
CA ASN A 654 11.06 -7.70 -8.28
C ASN A 654 11.64 -7.43 -9.67
N TYR A 655 10.80 -7.52 -10.70
CA TYR A 655 11.11 -7.11 -12.07
C TYR A 655 10.07 -6.12 -12.60
N ASP A 656 9.55 -5.24 -11.74
CA ASP A 656 8.63 -4.19 -12.14
C ASP A 656 9.18 -3.35 -13.29
N GLY A 657 8.31 -3.04 -14.25
CA GLY A 657 8.67 -2.32 -15.46
C GLY A 657 9.40 -3.15 -16.52
N ILE A 658 9.67 -4.44 -16.28
CA ILE A 658 10.26 -5.31 -17.30
C ILE A 658 9.24 -5.63 -18.40
N PHE A 659 9.72 -5.71 -19.63
CA PHE A 659 8.88 -6.01 -20.80
C PHE A 659 9.59 -6.98 -21.75
N PHE A 660 8.80 -7.67 -22.57
CA PHE A 660 9.30 -8.57 -23.60
C PHE A 660 9.61 -7.77 -24.87
N GLU A 661 10.85 -7.84 -25.34
CA GLU A 661 11.28 -7.26 -26.61
C GLU A 661 11.26 -8.34 -27.70
N ASN A 662 10.58 -8.09 -28.82
CA ASN A 662 10.44 -9.07 -29.91
C ASN A 662 9.98 -10.45 -29.41
N ASN A 663 9.00 -10.44 -28.50
CA ASN A 663 8.43 -11.63 -27.85
C ASN A 663 9.43 -12.45 -27.01
N LYS A 664 10.54 -11.83 -26.58
CA LYS A 664 11.58 -12.49 -25.77
C LYS A 664 12.00 -11.61 -24.59
N LEU A 665 12.44 -12.26 -23.51
CA LEU A 665 13.01 -11.60 -22.35
C LEU A 665 14.17 -12.43 -21.82
N SER A 666 15.32 -11.80 -21.58
CA SER A 666 16.51 -12.46 -21.02
C SER A 666 16.75 -11.97 -19.60
N LEU A 667 16.82 -12.88 -18.64
CA LEU A 667 17.09 -12.60 -17.23
C LEU A 667 18.38 -13.27 -16.78
N GLU A 668 19.23 -12.54 -16.09
CA GLU A 668 20.40 -13.08 -15.40
C GLU A 668 20.02 -13.45 -13.97
N LEU A 669 19.99 -14.75 -13.67
CA LEU A 669 19.52 -15.29 -12.40
C LEU A 669 20.66 -15.99 -11.66
N GLU A 670 20.67 -15.88 -10.35
CA GLU A 670 21.57 -16.67 -9.49
C GLU A 670 21.27 -18.17 -9.63
N GLU A 671 22.27 -19.03 -9.41
CA GLU A 671 22.05 -20.47 -9.30
C GLU A 671 20.99 -20.78 -8.23
N GLY A 672 20.08 -21.69 -8.56
CA GLY A 672 19.01 -22.12 -7.65
C GLY A 672 17.73 -22.55 -8.37
N ASN A 673 16.71 -22.81 -7.56
CA ASN A 673 15.39 -23.24 -8.03
C ASN A 673 14.40 -22.07 -8.06
N TYR A 674 13.57 -22.05 -9.08
CA TYR A 674 12.67 -20.96 -9.42
C TYR A 674 11.26 -21.45 -9.73
N GLN A 675 10.28 -20.57 -9.55
CA GLN A 675 8.92 -20.76 -10.03
C GLN A 675 8.44 -19.51 -10.77
N ILE A 676 7.95 -19.68 -11.99
CA ILE A 676 7.13 -18.67 -12.66
C ILE A 676 5.66 -19.03 -12.47
N ILE A 677 4.84 -18.04 -12.13
CA ILE A 677 3.38 -18.14 -12.10
C ILE A 677 2.87 -17.26 -13.23
N THR A 678 1.97 -17.77 -14.07
CA THR A 678 1.22 -16.97 -15.04
C THR A 678 -0.26 -17.07 -14.71
N THR A 679 -1.00 -15.98 -14.84
CA THR A 679 -2.43 -15.92 -14.50
C THR A 679 -3.24 -15.35 -15.66
N ASN A 680 -4.43 -15.91 -15.84
CA ASN A 680 -5.48 -15.36 -16.68
C ASN A 680 -6.74 -15.19 -15.82
N ARG A 681 -7.12 -13.94 -15.53
CA ARG A 681 -8.28 -13.60 -14.69
C ARG A 681 -9.49 -13.33 -15.58
N VAL A 682 -10.59 -14.00 -15.28
CA VAL A 682 -11.89 -13.80 -15.96
C VAL A 682 -12.76 -12.79 -15.22
N PRO A 683 -13.82 -12.22 -15.85
CA PRO A 683 -14.61 -11.11 -15.30
C PRO A 683 -15.26 -11.35 -13.96
N ASN A 684 -15.65 -12.60 -13.66
CA ASN A 684 -16.21 -12.96 -12.36
C ASN A 684 -15.15 -12.98 -11.23
N GLY A 685 -13.87 -12.76 -11.57
CA GLY A 685 -12.72 -12.72 -10.68
C GLY A 685 -11.98 -14.04 -10.53
N ASN A 686 -12.49 -15.15 -11.09
CA ASN A 686 -11.78 -16.43 -11.10
C ASN A 686 -10.46 -16.30 -11.87
N GLN A 687 -9.49 -17.14 -11.51
CA GLN A 687 -8.17 -17.14 -12.14
C GLN A 687 -7.80 -18.54 -12.60
N HIS A 688 -7.23 -18.63 -13.80
CA HIS A 688 -6.53 -19.81 -14.25
C HIS A 688 -5.03 -19.55 -14.21
N ALA A 689 -4.33 -20.27 -13.34
CA ALA A 689 -2.91 -20.09 -13.09
C ALA A 689 -2.11 -21.26 -13.67
N LEU A 690 -1.01 -20.95 -14.36
CA LEU A 690 0.01 -21.93 -14.75
C LEU A 690 1.26 -21.71 -13.93
N PHE A 691 1.87 -22.81 -13.49
CA PHE A 691 3.06 -22.82 -12.67
C PHE A 691 4.19 -23.52 -13.42
N TYR A 692 5.34 -22.87 -13.52
CA TYR A 692 6.54 -23.38 -14.16
C TYR A 692 7.64 -23.43 -13.12
N ARG A 693 8.05 -24.63 -12.70
CA ARG A 693 9.20 -24.81 -11.81
C ARG A 693 10.40 -25.25 -12.65
N PHE A 694 11.56 -24.68 -12.35
CA PHE A 694 12.81 -24.93 -13.09
C PHE A 694 14.03 -24.59 -12.24
N THR A 695 15.20 -25.07 -12.68
CA THR A 695 16.51 -24.80 -12.06
C THR A 695 17.39 -23.97 -12.99
N ILE A 696 18.11 -23.01 -12.42
CA ILE A 696 19.21 -22.26 -13.07
C ILE A 696 20.53 -22.76 -12.49
N LYS A 697 21.49 -23.06 -13.38
CA LYS A 697 22.87 -23.45 -13.03
C LYS A 697 23.86 -22.42 -13.54
N GLU A 698 25.04 -22.34 -12.93
CA GLU A 698 26.15 -21.52 -13.39
C GLU A 698 26.42 -21.67 -14.89
N ASP A 699 26.54 -20.54 -15.59
CA ASP A 699 26.82 -20.38 -17.03
C ASP A 699 25.83 -21.13 -17.96
N ALA A 700 24.76 -21.69 -17.42
CA ALA A 700 23.75 -22.41 -18.17
C ALA A 700 22.71 -21.45 -18.73
N LYS A 701 22.29 -21.71 -19.98
CA LYS A 701 21.16 -21.02 -20.61
C LYS A 701 19.91 -21.89 -20.53
N LYS A 702 18.91 -21.46 -19.77
CA LYS A 702 17.58 -22.07 -19.70
C LYS A 702 16.64 -21.35 -20.65
N GLN A 703 15.80 -22.07 -21.40
CA GLN A 703 14.78 -21.47 -22.26
C GLN A 703 13.40 -21.96 -21.84
N LEU A 704 12.42 -21.06 -21.73
CA LEU A 704 11.03 -21.39 -21.42
C LEU A 704 10.08 -20.62 -22.33
N PHE A 705 9.07 -21.31 -22.85
CA PHE A 705 7.94 -20.68 -23.53
C PHE A 705 6.79 -20.49 -22.54
N LEU A 706 6.45 -19.23 -22.25
CA LEU A 706 5.34 -18.89 -21.37
C LEU A 706 4.03 -18.86 -22.15
N SER A 707 2.99 -19.40 -21.52
CA SER A 707 1.63 -19.39 -22.01
C SER A 707 0.70 -18.94 -20.89
N MET A 708 -0.47 -18.42 -21.23
CA MET A 708 -1.59 -18.26 -20.30
C MET A 708 -2.57 -19.42 -20.53
N SER A 709 -3.33 -19.80 -19.50
CA SER A 709 -4.39 -20.79 -19.71
C SER A 709 -5.42 -20.23 -20.69
N GLU A 710 -5.84 -21.06 -21.65
CA GLU A 710 -6.98 -20.74 -22.51
C GLU A 710 -8.23 -20.55 -21.64
N THR A 711 -8.82 -19.37 -21.73
CA THR A 711 -10.15 -19.07 -21.22
C THR A 711 -11.15 -19.40 -22.30
N LYS A 712 -12.21 -20.14 -21.98
CA LYS A 712 -13.30 -20.35 -22.93
C LYS A 712 -13.90 -18.98 -23.25
N THR A 713 -14.02 -18.66 -24.54
CA THR A 713 -14.59 -17.40 -25.02
C THR A 713 -16.02 -17.19 -24.49
N GLU A 714 -16.74 -18.30 -24.22
CA GLU A 714 -18.07 -18.35 -23.60
C GLU A 714 -18.11 -17.78 -22.16
N ASP A 715 -17.00 -17.82 -21.42
CA ASP A 715 -16.91 -17.30 -20.04
C ASP A 715 -16.56 -15.79 -19.99
N LEU A 716 -16.21 -15.20 -21.13
CA LEU A 716 -15.77 -13.80 -21.28
C LEU A 716 -16.79 -12.91 -21.99
N LEU A 717 -17.57 -13.50 -22.92
CA LEU A 717 -18.45 -12.76 -23.80
C LEU A 717 -19.92 -12.99 -23.46
N CYS A 718 -20.63 -11.91 -23.19
CA CYS A 718 -22.10 -11.91 -23.17
C CYS A 718 -22.56 -11.23 -24.45
N ASN A 719 -23.38 -11.88 -25.28
CA ASN A 719 -23.82 -11.33 -26.58
C ASN A 719 -25.23 -10.77 -26.42
N HIS A 720 -25.31 -9.47 -26.07
CA HIS A 720 -26.59 -8.81 -25.78
C HIS A 720 -26.72 -7.50 -26.53
N LYS A 721 -27.87 -7.29 -27.16
CA LYS A 721 -28.20 -6.01 -27.76
C LYS A 721 -28.35 -4.96 -26.66
N LEU A 722 -27.58 -3.88 -26.75
CA LEU A 722 -27.67 -2.76 -25.83
C LEU A 722 -28.95 -1.96 -26.11
N PRO A 723 -29.66 -1.49 -25.07
CA PRO A 723 -30.76 -0.56 -25.22
C PRO A 723 -30.26 0.75 -25.84
N ASP A 724 -31.02 1.28 -26.80
CA ASP A 724 -30.78 2.60 -27.37
C ASP A 724 -31.51 3.67 -26.56
N PHE A 725 -30.88 4.83 -26.41
CA PHE A 725 -31.41 5.95 -25.64
C PHE A 725 -30.78 7.26 -26.09
N GLU A 726 -31.46 8.37 -25.75
CA GLU A 726 -31.04 9.71 -26.11
C GLU A 726 -29.86 10.16 -25.23
N ILE A 727 -28.80 10.64 -25.88
CA ILE A 727 -27.65 11.28 -25.25
C ILE A 727 -27.50 12.70 -25.80
N THR A 728 -26.97 13.60 -24.99
CA THR A 728 -26.76 15.00 -25.38
C THR A 728 -25.29 15.30 -25.59
N THR A 729 -24.95 16.02 -26.65
CA THR A 729 -23.57 16.47 -26.92
C THR A 729 -23.19 17.70 -26.08
N LEU A 730 -21.91 18.06 -26.10
CA LEU A 730 -21.38 19.32 -25.56
C LEU A 730 -22.10 20.58 -26.06
N THR A 731 -22.62 20.56 -27.29
CA THR A 731 -23.33 21.71 -27.88
C THR A 731 -24.83 21.72 -27.55
N GLY A 732 -25.31 20.75 -26.75
CA GLY A 732 -26.72 20.63 -26.36
C GLY A 732 -27.61 19.94 -27.38
N ASN A 733 -27.05 19.30 -28.42
CA ASN A 733 -27.83 18.55 -29.39
C ASN A 733 -28.14 17.15 -28.85
N ALA A 734 -29.38 16.70 -29.01
CA ALA A 734 -29.81 15.34 -28.69
C ALA A 734 -29.53 14.39 -29.87
N HIS A 735 -28.91 13.25 -29.58
CA HIS A 735 -28.56 12.20 -30.53
C HIS A 735 -28.98 10.87 -29.93
N GLN A 736 -29.30 9.87 -30.76
CA GLN A 736 -29.43 8.51 -30.23
C GLN A 736 -28.05 7.89 -30.03
N LEU A 737 -27.88 7.07 -28.99
CA LEU A 737 -26.62 6.36 -28.76
C LEU A 737 -26.23 5.50 -29.98
N SER A 738 -27.20 4.87 -30.63
CA SER A 738 -27.00 4.10 -31.87
C SER A 738 -26.35 4.90 -32.99
N GLU A 739 -26.76 6.16 -33.16
CA GLU A 739 -26.26 7.08 -34.20
C GLU A 739 -24.79 7.44 -33.96
N GLU A 740 -24.36 7.53 -32.70
CA GLU A 740 -22.96 7.84 -32.37
C GLU A 740 -22.07 6.59 -32.47
N MET A 741 -22.60 5.44 -32.07
CA MET A 741 -21.90 4.15 -32.14
C MET A 741 -21.62 3.68 -33.59
N ASN A 742 -22.44 4.12 -34.56
CA ASN A 742 -22.21 4.00 -36.02
C ASN A 742 -21.85 2.59 -36.53
N ASP A 743 -22.38 1.53 -35.92
CA ASP A 743 -22.03 0.13 -36.26
C ASP A 743 -20.52 -0.15 -36.25
N GLU A 744 -19.78 0.53 -35.37
CA GLU A 744 -18.35 0.28 -35.14
C GLU A 744 -18.13 -0.44 -33.80
N ASN A 745 -16.87 -0.80 -33.53
CA ASN A 745 -16.44 -1.22 -32.20
C ASN A 745 -16.40 0.00 -31.27
N ASN A 746 -17.00 -0.13 -30.09
CA ASN A 746 -17.13 0.95 -29.12
C ASN A 746 -16.76 0.50 -27.71
N ILE A 747 -16.21 1.43 -26.93
CA ILE A 747 -16.09 1.37 -25.47
C ILE A 747 -16.98 2.46 -24.89
N LEU A 748 -18.06 2.05 -24.24
CA LEU A 748 -18.97 2.93 -23.53
C LEU A 748 -18.58 3.00 -22.05
N ALA A 749 -18.44 4.21 -21.51
CA ALA A 749 -18.09 4.42 -20.12
C ALA A 749 -19.05 5.43 -19.46
N PHE A 750 -19.91 4.96 -18.56
CA PHE A 750 -20.63 5.85 -17.65
C PHE A 750 -19.74 6.16 -16.45
N LEU A 751 -19.43 7.43 -16.24
CA LEU A 751 -18.46 7.86 -15.24
C LEU A 751 -19.13 8.69 -14.15
N GLU A 752 -18.78 8.39 -12.89
CA GLU A 752 -19.07 9.29 -11.75
C GLU A 752 -17.76 9.95 -11.32
N VAL A 753 -17.40 11.04 -12.00
CA VAL A 753 -16.12 11.72 -11.81
C VAL A 753 -15.93 12.20 -10.37
N GLY A 754 -14.70 12.12 -9.85
CA GLY A 754 -14.39 12.47 -8.46
C GLY A 754 -14.61 11.36 -7.44
N GLN A 755 -15.24 10.24 -7.81
CA GLN A 755 -15.30 9.02 -6.98
C GLN A 755 -14.09 8.12 -7.24
N GLU A 756 -13.51 7.51 -6.21
CA GLU A 756 -12.29 6.69 -6.34
C GLU A 756 -12.37 5.63 -7.45
N PRO A 757 -13.44 4.83 -7.62
CA PRO A 757 -13.52 3.86 -8.72
C PRO A 757 -13.36 4.49 -10.11
N THR A 758 -13.96 5.65 -10.34
CA THR A 758 -13.85 6.39 -11.60
C THR A 758 -12.44 6.97 -11.75
N GLU A 759 -11.89 7.55 -10.67
CA GLU A 759 -10.53 8.07 -10.65
C GLU A 759 -9.49 6.97 -10.93
N HIS A 760 -9.67 5.75 -10.41
CA HIS A 760 -8.83 4.60 -10.75
C HIS A 760 -8.87 4.27 -12.24
N VAL A 761 -10.06 4.19 -12.84
CA VAL A 761 -10.20 3.92 -14.29
C VAL A 761 -9.53 5.03 -15.11
N LEU A 762 -9.76 6.31 -14.77
CA LEU A 762 -9.14 7.43 -15.49
C LEU A 762 -7.61 7.44 -15.35
N ASN A 763 -7.09 7.16 -14.15
CA ASN A 763 -5.64 7.00 -13.93
C ASN A 763 -5.07 5.78 -14.65
N GLU A 764 -5.81 4.67 -14.71
CA GLU A 764 -5.44 3.48 -15.47
C GLU A 764 -5.34 3.82 -16.97
N MET A 765 -6.30 4.58 -17.52
CA MET A 765 -6.23 5.05 -18.91
C MET A 765 -4.98 5.90 -19.16
N LEU A 766 -4.64 6.81 -18.26
CA LEU A 766 -3.40 7.60 -18.35
C LEU A 766 -2.13 6.76 -18.21
N SER A 767 -2.19 5.62 -17.51
CA SER A 767 -1.06 4.68 -17.44
C SER A 767 -0.93 3.81 -18.69
N GLN A 768 -2.02 3.62 -19.45
CA GLN A 768 -2.11 2.72 -20.62
C GLN A 768 -2.23 3.48 -21.95
N LYS A 769 -1.57 4.63 -22.06
CA LYS A 769 -1.67 5.53 -23.24
C LYS A 769 -1.41 4.83 -24.56
N ASP A 770 -0.39 3.97 -24.61
CA ASP A 770 0.00 3.30 -25.85
C ASP A 770 -1.04 2.29 -26.32
N ILE A 771 -1.79 1.68 -25.39
CA ILE A 771 -2.86 0.73 -25.73
C ILE A 771 -4.05 1.49 -26.31
N LEU A 772 -4.47 2.56 -25.63
CA LEU A 772 -5.65 3.33 -26.00
C LEU A 772 -5.45 4.16 -27.27
N LYS A 773 -4.24 4.64 -27.56
CA LYS A 773 -3.94 5.37 -28.81
C LYS A 773 -4.00 4.48 -30.05
N ASN A 774 -3.81 3.16 -29.90
CA ASN A 774 -3.76 2.20 -31.00
C ASN A 774 -5.03 1.33 -31.10
N ILE A 775 -6.08 1.66 -30.34
CA ILE A 775 -7.29 0.84 -30.29
C ILE A 775 -8.18 1.08 -31.51
N SER A 776 -8.65 0.00 -32.15
CA SER A 776 -9.63 0.06 -33.24
C SER A 776 -11.06 0.12 -32.70
N ALA A 777 -11.34 1.09 -31.82
CA ALA A 777 -12.66 1.30 -31.23
C ALA A 777 -12.87 2.78 -30.87
N LYS A 778 -14.10 3.27 -31.00
CA LYS A 778 -14.51 4.58 -30.48
C LYS A 778 -14.69 4.51 -28.97
N ILE A 779 -14.27 5.56 -28.26
CA ILE A 779 -14.47 5.67 -26.82
C ILE A 779 -15.52 6.75 -26.56
N LEU A 780 -16.61 6.35 -25.90
CA LEU A 780 -17.78 7.18 -25.60
C LEU A 780 -17.90 7.33 -24.09
N PHE A 781 -17.67 8.54 -23.58
CA PHE A 781 -17.89 8.87 -22.17
C PHE A 781 -19.29 9.45 -21.99
N ILE A 782 -20.06 8.85 -21.09
CA ILE A 782 -21.36 9.37 -20.68
C ILE A 782 -21.23 9.92 -19.26
N LEU A 783 -21.40 11.23 -19.17
CA LEU A 783 -21.38 11.99 -17.93
C LEU A 783 -22.80 12.39 -17.54
N ARG A 784 -22.97 12.83 -16.30
CA ARG A 784 -24.28 13.29 -15.82
C ARG A 784 -24.52 14.74 -16.20
N GLU A 785 -23.49 15.57 -16.07
CA GLU A 785 -23.58 17.02 -16.26
C GLU A 785 -22.37 17.58 -17.01
N ILE A 786 -22.56 18.71 -17.69
CA ILE A 786 -21.49 19.36 -18.47
C ILE A 786 -20.32 19.82 -17.60
N GLU A 787 -20.59 20.18 -16.36
CA GLU A 787 -19.58 20.58 -15.38
C GLU A 787 -18.67 19.42 -14.95
N ASP A 788 -19.06 18.16 -15.16
CA ASP A 788 -18.23 17.00 -14.82
C ASP A 788 -16.92 16.99 -15.63
N ILE A 789 -16.91 17.62 -16.82
CA ILE A 789 -15.72 17.83 -17.65
C ILE A 789 -14.66 18.67 -16.93
N GLU A 790 -15.05 19.47 -15.94
CA GLU A 790 -14.12 20.31 -15.20
C GLU A 790 -13.24 19.52 -14.20
N ASN A 791 -13.57 18.25 -13.93
CA ASN A 791 -12.79 17.36 -13.07
C ASN A 791 -11.34 17.24 -13.58
N THR A 792 -10.37 17.33 -12.65
CA THR A 792 -8.94 17.39 -12.97
C THR A 792 -8.42 16.15 -13.70
N THR A 793 -8.77 14.95 -13.24
CA THR A 793 -8.28 13.71 -13.84
C THR A 793 -8.94 13.46 -15.18
N LEU A 794 -10.25 13.73 -15.29
CA LEU A 794 -10.95 13.64 -16.57
C LEU A 794 -10.36 14.62 -17.60
N LYS A 795 -10.07 15.87 -17.22
CA LYS A 795 -9.37 16.83 -18.10
C LYS A 795 -8.03 16.30 -18.60
N ALA A 796 -7.25 15.68 -17.72
CA ALA A 796 -5.97 15.09 -18.10
C ALA A 796 -6.16 13.97 -19.13
N VAL A 797 -7.17 13.11 -18.96
CA VAL A 797 -7.54 12.06 -19.92
C VAL A 797 -7.98 12.66 -21.26
N LEU A 798 -8.92 13.61 -21.26
CA LEU A 798 -9.42 14.22 -22.51
C LEU A 798 -8.33 14.99 -23.27
N LYS A 799 -7.38 15.61 -22.55
CA LYS A 799 -6.21 16.26 -23.14
C LYS A 799 -5.26 15.25 -23.80
N GLU A 800 -5.06 14.10 -23.17
CA GLU A 800 -4.18 13.04 -23.69
C GLU A 800 -4.82 12.26 -24.86
N PHE A 801 -6.14 12.11 -24.84
CA PHE A 801 -6.93 11.34 -25.81
C PHE A 801 -8.02 12.21 -26.45
N PRO A 802 -7.69 13.06 -27.44
CA PRO A 802 -8.64 14.00 -28.04
C PRO A 802 -9.77 13.33 -28.84
N ASN A 803 -9.65 12.03 -29.15
CA ASN A 803 -10.65 11.26 -29.90
C ASN A 803 -11.76 10.66 -29.01
N ILE A 804 -11.72 10.90 -27.69
CA ILE A 804 -12.81 10.49 -26.78
C ILE A 804 -14.00 11.41 -27.02
N HIS A 805 -15.16 10.82 -27.30
CA HIS A 805 -16.40 11.56 -27.47
C HIS A 805 -17.13 11.62 -26.14
N VAL A 806 -17.54 12.82 -25.73
CA VAL A 806 -18.18 13.05 -24.43
C VAL A 806 -19.64 13.44 -24.65
N PHE A 807 -20.53 12.73 -23.96
CA PHE A 807 -21.96 12.91 -24.00
C PHE A 807 -22.53 12.99 -22.58
N PHE A 808 -23.78 13.42 -22.49
CA PHE A 808 -24.52 13.59 -21.25
C PHE A 808 -25.82 12.80 -21.25
N ASP A 809 -26.10 12.14 -20.15
CA ASP A 809 -27.40 11.52 -19.85
C ASP A 809 -28.09 12.33 -18.74
N LYS A 810 -29.12 13.08 -19.13
CA LYS A 810 -29.82 14.08 -18.29
C LYS A 810 -30.34 13.52 -16.96
N ASP A 811 -30.81 12.28 -16.96
CA ASP A 811 -31.30 11.60 -15.75
C ASP A 811 -30.29 10.59 -15.20
N PHE A 812 -29.22 10.35 -15.95
CA PHE A 812 -28.20 9.32 -15.73
C PHE A 812 -28.73 7.89 -15.55
N ASN A 813 -30.04 7.69 -15.74
CA ASN A 813 -30.73 6.43 -15.46
C ASN A 813 -30.60 5.43 -16.61
N ASN A 814 -30.15 5.86 -17.80
CA ASN A 814 -29.99 4.97 -18.94
C ASN A 814 -28.80 4.00 -18.76
N ARG A 815 -27.94 4.25 -17.78
CA ARG A 815 -26.93 3.26 -17.32
C ARG A 815 -27.57 1.97 -16.79
N GLU A 816 -28.75 2.06 -16.16
CA GLU A 816 -29.38 0.91 -15.49
C GLU A 816 -29.78 -0.19 -16.49
N PRO A 817 -30.52 0.12 -17.57
CA PRO A 817 -30.84 -0.89 -18.57
C PRO A 817 -29.58 -1.39 -19.30
N ILE A 818 -28.55 -0.56 -19.53
CA ILE A 818 -27.26 -1.01 -20.09
C ILE A 818 -26.56 -2.03 -19.17
N ALA A 819 -26.40 -1.70 -17.88
CA ALA A 819 -25.78 -2.57 -16.90
C ALA A 819 -26.53 -3.91 -16.75
N ARG A 820 -27.87 -3.85 -16.73
CA ARG A 820 -28.70 -5.07 -16.68
C ARG A 820 -28.53 -5.95 -17.93
N SER A 821 -28.44 -5.35 -19.12
CA SER A 821 -28.13 -6.11 -20.35
C SER A 821 -26.78 -6.82 -20.29
N MET A 822 -25.83 -6.27 -19.52
CA MET A 822 -24.51 -6.85 -19.32
C MET A 822 -24.40 -7.71 -18.05
N TYR A 823 -25.52 -7.95 -17.34
CA TYR A 823 -25.57 -8.65 -16.05
C TYR A 823 -24.63 -8.08 -14.97
N VAL A 824 -24.37 -6.78 -15.03
CA VAL A 824 -23.57 -6.06 -14.04
C VAL A 824 -24.45 -5.15 -13.18
N ASP A 825 -23.92 -4.71 -12.05
CA ASP A 825 -24.67 -3.93 -11.09
C ASP A 825 -24.84 -2.48 -11.58
N PRO A 826 -26.08 -2.00 -11.83
CA PRO A 826 -26.35 -0.65 -12.32
C PRO A 826 -26.07 0.46 -11.29
N GLU A 827 -25.96 0.10 -10.01
CA GLU A 827 -25.67 1.05 -8.93
C GLU A 827 -24.16 1.26 -8.74
N LYS A 828 -23.32 0.43 -9.35
CA LYS A 828 -21.86 0.52 -9.24
C LYS A 828 -21.30 1.26 -10.44
N LEU A 829 -20.54 2.32 -10.19
CA LEU A 829 -19.86 3.13 -11.21
C LEU A 829 -18.34 3.13 -10.96
N PRO A 830 -17.51 3.30 -12.01
CA PRO A 830 -17.89 3.48 -13.41
C PRO A 830 -18.46 2.19 -14.02
N LEU A 831 -19.28 2.32 -15.06
CA LEU A 831 -19.77 1.20 -15.86
C LEU A 831 -19.06 1.25 -17.21
N LEU A 832 -18.25 0.24 -17.50
CA LEU A 832 -17.51 0.09 -18.75
C LEU A 832 -18.12 -1.05 -19.56
N VAL A 833 -18.44 -0.80 -20.82
CA VAL A 833 -19.04 -1.78 -21.73
C VAL A 833 -18.29 -1.77 -23.06
N ALA A 834 -17.81 -2.93 -23.49
CA ALA A 834 -17.31 -3.14 -24.85
C ALA A 834 -18.46 -3.65 -25.71
N SER A 835 -18.58 -3.09 -26.91
CA SER A 835 -19.63 -3.45 -27.87
C SER A 835 -19.12 -3.46 -29.30
N LYS A 836 -19.61 -4.39 -30.11
CA LYS A 836 -19.38 -4.49 -31.56
C LYS A 836 -20.54 -3.88 -32.36
N GLU A 837 -20.43 -3.99 -33.68
CA GLU A 837 -21.44 -3.62 -34.68
C GLU A 837 -22.87 -4.06 -34.27
N GLY A 838 -23.88 -3.26 -34.60
CA GLY A 838 -25.28 -3.51 -34.25
C GLY A 838 -25.67 -3.24 -32.80
N MET A 839 -24.89 -2.42 -32.08
CA MET A 839 -25.02 -2.19 -30.62
C MET A 839 -24.96 -3.49 -29.82
N THR A 840 -24.06 -4.39 -30.21
CA THR A 840 -23.93 -5.69 -29.56
C THR A 840 -22.92 -5.57 -28.42
N GLY A 841 -23.40 -5.44 -27.18
CA GLY A 841 -22.55 -5.56 -26.00
C GLY A 841 -21.92 -6.94 -25.97
N ILE A 842 -20.60 -6.98 -25.77
CA ILE A 842 -19.80 -8.21 -25.70
C ILE A 842 -19.15 -8.41 -24.34
N TYR A 843 -18.97 -7.34 -23.56
CA TYR A 843 -18.43 -7.39 -22.20
C TYR A 843 -18.83 -6.16 -21.40
N GLY A 844 -19.11 -6.32 -20.11
CA GLY A 844 -19.40 -5.23 -19.20
C GLY A 844 -18.78 -5.45 -17.83
N CYS A 845 -18.32 -4.38 -17.20
CA CYS A 845 -17.93 -4.38 -15.79
C CYS A 845 -18.39 -3.08 -15.13
N SER A 846 -18.74 -3.16 -13.84
CA SER A 846 -19.21 -2.00 -13.09
C SER A 846 -18.58 -1.92 -11.70
N GLY A 847 -18.35 -0.70 -11.23
CA GLY A 847 -17.67 -0.44 -9.96
C GLY A 847 -16.14 -0.59 -10.05
N TYR A 848 -15.52 -0.80 -8.90
CA TYR A 848 -14.06 -0.89 -8.80
C TYR A 848 -13.52 -2.22 -9.31
N ASN A 849 -12.76 -2.15 -10.41
CA ASN A 849 -12.04 -3.27 -11.00
C ASN A 849 -10.69 -2.76 -11.53
N VAL A 850 -9.58 -3.18 -10.93
CA VAL A 850 -8.24 -2.81 -11.44
C VAL A 850 -7.92 -3.63 -12.68
N GLY A 851 -7.33 -3.00 -13.70
CA GLY A 851 -7.01 -3.66 -14.97
C GLY A 851 -8.19 -3.69 -15.94
N SER A 852 -9.29 -3.01 -15.63
CA SER A 852 -10.50 -3.03 -16.45
C SER A 852 -10.28 -2.36 -17.81
N VAL A 853 -9.42 -1.34 -17.87
CA VAL A 853 -9.07 -0.66 -19.13
C VAL A 853 -8.28 -1.62 -20.02
N ASN A 854 -7.32 -2.36 -19.47
CA ASN A 854 -6.55 -3.33 -20.26
C ASN A 854 -7.45 -4.46 -20.76
N LEU A 855 -8.31 -5.00 -19.89
CA LEU A 855 -9.20 -6.10 -20.21
C LEU A 855 -10.22 -5.71 -21.29
N ILE A 856 -10.86 -4.55 -21.17
CA ILE A 856 -11.84 -4.10 -22.17
C ILE A 856 -11.17 -3.83 -23.52
N CYS A 857 -9.96 -3.28 -23.53
CA CYS A 857 -9.17 -3.11 -24.76
C CYS A 857 -8.79 -4.44 -25.41
N LYS A 858 -8.49 -5.47 -24.62
CA LYS A 858 -8.23 -6.82 -25.14
C LYS A 858 -9.48 -7.42 -25.76
N ILE A 859 -10.62 -7.34 -25.06
CA ILE A 859 -11.88 -7.94 -25.48
C ILE A 859 -12.41 -7.31 -26.78
N ILE A 860 -12.33 -5.98 -26.92
CA ILE A 860 -12.80 -5.31 -28.13
C ILE A 860 -11.89 -5.60 -29.35
N SER A 861 -10.66 -6.04 -29.12
CA SER A 861 -9.70 -6.41 -30.17
C SER A 861 -9.79 -7.88 -30.60
N LEU A 862 -10.57 -8.71 -29.89
CA LEU A 862 -10.96 -10.06 -30.31
C LEU A 862 -12.06 -9.96 -31.37
#